data_AF-W4CX09-F1
#
_entry.id   AF-W4CX09-F1
#
_cell.length_a   1.000
_cell.length_b   1.000
_cell.length_c   1.000
_cell.angle_alpha   90.00
_cell.angle_beta   90.00
_cell.angle_gamma   90.00
#
_symmetry.space_group_name_H-M   'P 1'
#
loop_
_entity.id
_entity.type
_entity.pdbx_description
1 polymer ?
#
loop_
_entity_poly.entity_id
_entity_poly.type
_entity_poly.pdbx_seq_one_letter_code
_entity_poly.pdbx_strand_id
1 'polypeptide(L)'
;MNRLSGSMITQQMYTRERRGVYRSTEGFDTVAKSESLDNNFVKKILHPFCLYDAPAELTARGEKDEELYPAALHLFHTESNETVIGESRYLAADFTGQRSAFFAHNFVVPPIRSEEIVEGYGSWLHAGFARSYEGEPGGTLPELESIPVATRELDEPSDPRTVLSGLGFTEDLFKALLQAVMLSVAGKKKIYVALDVPISELSQRAARLTEVIFAALPYDFRRRLGVITYAKEPQSRKYIHLTFVEKGSLRPGDRNIEKDYIFDLAGARFLNTDFGESRKIYADLAWKTLVEKGGSLRDFAKFADSLLLGESAERKLSLALYNELAVFYEIEQGNEALYTDNKNAILSGLLSYLKPEGKLDSRVRLNDMFLERFDREYDLIRKKGIPSTEILEQFKAYYALPGHNYRVKIVDYFINGMLNCQSGGREDVLAAAYGIIESDAELSEAFFKKVLSQSLFRRALFEPYLESRLAAAAGTADILRLVGHFGRSLPEVLQQAAVRDTFKEYLLEKLQRESDPVAAVTAVHEAVQQAEKQRRRGGVYPEALSVMEELGTVADRFLLNRLSLDELTMEQLLEISFLRYRDTADWQPPLDAIAKRKANALCAAYRWFGEESPDEEIFAGLTPRELDDVQLLGARWLKEARSLEPFDRLPLAFYHSSEREGGPLDYDALLDLVVRKAGNDKETVYRFLDWSQHSWLFASSGKKLWPNYKRAVLRYFLKSDREAFKNREFRKTHLDTATPAMQTVYNEARAQLASPLARWVSRSRFQILISGSILGIILIAAVILLSQLGGRGKDTAAPVASPSPLPAVTGQAAVAAPVSVRLIGGDAGTGGGRRGG
;
A
#
# COMPACT_ATOMS: atom_id res chain seq x y z
N MET A 1 -40.17 54.32 -7.69
CA MET A 1 -39.62 54.18 -6.33
C MET A 1 -39.60 52.71 -6.01
N ASN A 2 -38.44 52.05 -6.04
CA ASN A 2 -38.37 50.61 -5.80
C ASN A 2 -37.81 50.38 -4.38
N ARG A 3 -38.67 49.97 -3.45
CA ARG A 3 -38.28 49.51 -2.11
C ARG A 3 -38.71 48.06 -1.94
N LEU A 4 -37.76 47.20 -1.58
CA LEU A 4 -37.95 46.08 -0.64
C LEU A 4 -39.07 45.05 -0.93
N SER A 5 -39.55 44.90 -2.17
CA SER A 5 -40.64 43.99 -2.57
C SER A 5 -40.28 42.49 -2.59
N GLY A 6 -39.45 42.06 -1.65
CA GLY A 6 -39.02 40.68 -1.41
C GLY A 6 -38.56 40.42 0.04
N SER A 7 -38.63 41.42 0.93
CA SER A 7 -38.30 41.30 2.36
C SER A 7 -39.50 41.56 3.29
N MET A 8 -40.64 41.97 2.75
CA MET A 8 -41.87 42.12 3.53
C MET A 8 -42.57 40.76 3.72
N ILE A 9 -43.30 40.63 4.81
CA ILE A 9 -44.13 39.47 5.14
C ILE A 9 -45.50 39.67 4.49
N THR A 10 -45.97 38.67 3.76
CA THR A 10 -47.26 38.74 3.05
C THR A 10 -48.35 38.02 3.85
N GLN A 11 -49.61 38.38 3.61
CA GLN A 11 -50.77 37.93 4.37
C GLN A 11 -51.83 37.28 3.48
N GLN A 12 -52.60 36.36 4.06
CA GLN A 12 -53.78 35.76 3.43
C GLN A 12 -54.86 35.46 4.49
N MET A 13 -56.11 35.83 4.18
CA MET A 13 -57.29 35.54 4.99
C MET A 13 -58.27 34.65 4.21
N TYR A 14 -58.87 33.67 4.88
CA TYR A 14 -59.73 32.65 4.29
C TYR A 14 -60.93 32.37 5.19
N THR A 15 -62.13 32.33 4.61
CA THR A 15 -63.36 31.95 5.29
C THR A 15 -64.43 31.59 4.27
N ARG A 16 -65.64 31.23 4.73
CA ARG A 16 -66.83 31.10 3.89
C ARG A 16 -67.48 32.46 3.69
N GLU A 17 -67.59 32.89 2.44
CA GLU A 17 -68.12 34.22 2.09
C GLU A 17 -68.91 34.18 0.76
N ARG A 18 -69.64 35.27 0.45
CA ARG A 18 -70.42 35.45 -0.80
C ARG A 18 -69.57 35.40 -2.07
N ARG A 19 -68.31 35.84 -1.97
CA ARG A 19 -67.28 35.87 -3.02
C ARG A 19 -65.89 35.89 -2.39
N GLY A 20 -64.87 35.53 -3.15
CA GLY A 20 -63.46 35.63 -2.77
C GLY A 20 -62.58 36.04 -3.94
N VAL A 21 -61.26 35.97 -3.73
CA VAL A 21 -60.22 36.34 -4.71
C VAL A 21 -60.19 35.39 -5.92
N TYR A 22 -60.71 34.16 -5.79
CA TYR A 22 -60.72 33.15 -6.85
C TYR A 22 -62.12 32.67 -7.28
N ARG A 23 -63.17 32.96 -6.50
CA ARG A 23 -64.55 32.53 -6.77
C ARG A 23 -65.53 33.70 -6.66
N SER A 24 -66.37 33.86 -7.68
CA SER A 24 -67.46 34.86 -7.71
C SER A 24 -68.77 34.36 -7.09
N THR A 25 -68.76 33.19 -6.44
CA THR A 25 -69.93 32.50 -5.87
C THR A 25 -69.69 32.15 -4.41
N GLU A 26 -70.77 31.95 -3.64
CA GLU A 26 -70.70 31.49 -2.25
C GLU A 26 -69.77 30.28 -2.08
N GLY A 27 -68.90 30.34 -1.08
CA GLY A 27 -68.13 29.19 -0.61
C GLY A 27 -66.95 29.59 0.26
N PHE A 28 -66.16 28.60 0.66
CA PHE A 28 -64.84 28.82 1.23
C PHE A 28 -63.85 29.23 0.15
N ASP A 29 -63.23 30.40 0.32
CA ASP A 29 -62.18 30.93 -0.55
C ASP A 29 -61.29 31.93 0.22
N THR A 30 -60.18 32.35 -0.40
CA THR A 30 -59.40 33.50 0.08
C THR A 30 -60.26 34.76 -0.01
N VAL A 31 -60.59 35.40 1.11
CA VAL A 31 -61.36 36.65 1.13
C VAL A 31 -60.48 37.89 0.96
N ALA A 32 -59.21 37.82 1.37
CA ALA A 32 -58.23 38.87 1.14
C ALA A 32 -56.79 38.32 1.12
N LYS A 33 -55.88 38.97 0.39
CA LYS A 33 -54.44 38.64 0.38
C LYS A 33 -53.56 39.87 0.13
N SER A 34 -52.28 39.82 0.48
CA SER A 34 -51.32 40.84 0.01
C SER A 34 -51.11 40.76 -1.50
N GLU A 35 -50.78 41.88 -2.15
CA GLU A 35 -50.74 41.97 -3.61
C GLU A 35 -49.70 41.02 -4.23
N SER A 36 -48.46 41.03 -3.72
CA SER A 36 -47.34 40.22 -4.22
C SER A 36 -47.45 38.71 -3.96
N LEU A 37 -48.31 38.26 -3.04
CA LEU A 37 -48.43 36.84 -2.67
C LEU A 37 -48.98 36.01 -3.84
N ASP A 38 -48.18 35.07 -4.37
CA ASP A 38 -48.52 34.31 -5.57
C ASP A 38 -49.78 33.44 -5.41
N ASN A 39 -50.60 33.42 -6.47
CA ASN A 39 -51.86 32.71 -6.53
C ASN A 39 -51.70 31.18 -6.60
N ASN A 40 -50.56 30.66 -7.07
CA ASN A 40 -50.29 29.21 -7.02
C ASN A 40 -49.80 28.80 -5.63
N PHE A 41 -48.99 29.61 -4.97
CA PHE A 41 -48.59 29.43 -3.58
C PHE A 41 -49.83 29.36 -2.67
N VAL A 42 -50.74 30.33 -2.75
CA VAL A 42 -51.99 30.31 -1.97
C VAL A 42 -52.79 29.01 -2.21
N LYS A 43 -52.99 28.62 -3.48
CA LYS A 43 -53.82 27.44 -3.83
C LYS A 43 -53.16 26.08 -3.57
N LYS A 44 -51.83 25.98 -3.62
CA LYS A 44 -51.09 24.71 -3.48
C LYS A 44 -50.46 24.53 -2.09
N ILE A 45 -50.12 25.62 -1.41
CA ILE A 45 -49.39 25.61 -0.13
C ILE A 45 -50.29 26.05 1.03
N LEU A 46 -51.05 27.15 0.91
CA LEU A 46 -51.86 27.66 2.03
C LEU A 46 -53.24 27.00 2.16
N HIS A 47 -53.97 26.85 1.06
CA HIS A 47 -55.32 26.24 1.07
C HIS A 47 -55.40 24.85 1.75
N PRO A 48 -54.40 23.95 1.67
CA PRO A 48 -54.36 22.71 2.44
C PRO A 48 -54.27 22.85 3.98
N PHE A 49 -53.97 24.04 4.50
CA PHE A 49 -53.95 24.36 5.94
C PHE A 49 -55.11 25.27 6.36
N CYS A 50 -55.79 25.92 5.42
CA CYS A 50 -57.04 26.63 5.63
C CYS A 50 -58.20 25.64 5.89
N LEU A 51 -58.20 24.98 7.03
CA LEU A 51 -59.27 24.07 7.47
C LEU A 51 -59.36 24.03 8.99
N TYR A 52 -60.56 23.77 9.50
CA TYR A 52 -60.79 23.57 10.93
C TYR A 52 -61.86 22.49 11.17
N ASP A 53 -61.48 21.44 11.90
CA ASP A 53 -62.40 20.39 12.35
C ASP A 53 -62.79 20.63 13.81
N ALA A 54 -64.08 20.88 14.08
CA ALA A 54 -64.60 21.14 15.42
C ALA A 54 -64.38 19.94 16.38
N PRO A 55 -63.91 20.15 17.63
CA PRO A 55 -63.68 19.06 18.58
C PRO A 55 -64.91 18.19 18.80
N ALA A 56 -64.73 16.87 18.95
CA ALA A 56 -65.79 15.94 19.24
C ALA A 56 -66.52 16.28 20.55
N GLU A 57 -65.78 16.68 21.60
CA GLU A 57 -66.36 17.04 22.90
C GLU A 57 -67.36 18.22 22.80
N LEU A 58 -67.01 19.26 22.04
CA LEU A 58 -67.85 20.45 21.86
C LEU A 58 -68.98 20.22 20.85
N THR A 59 -68.69 19.51 19.75
CA THR A 59 -69.68 19.17 18.71
C THR A 59 -70.81 18.32 19.31
N ALA A 60 -70.49 17.37 20.19
CA ALA A 60 -71.49 16.51 20.85
C ALA A 60 -72.41 17.26 21.82
N ARG A 61 -71.97 18.42 22.33
CA ARG A 61 -72.76 19.31 23.21
C ARG A 61 -73.60 20.33 22.43
N GLY A 62 -73.32 20.52 21.14
CA GLY A 62 -73.94 21.58 20.34
C GLY A 62 -73.49 22.98 20.74
N GLU A 63 -72.26 23.11 21.25
CA GLU A 63 -71.70 24.36 21.76
C GLU A 63 -71.63 25.46 20.68
N LYS A 64 -71.75 26.72 21.10
CA LYS A 64 -71.72 27.90 20.25
C LYS A 64 -70.83 29.03 20.76
N ASP A 65 -70.33 28.96 21.99
CA ASP A 65 -69.31 29.89 22.47
C ASP A 65 -67.98 29.64 21.73
N GLU A 66 -67.61 30.55 20.84
CA GLU A 66 -66.39 30.49 20.04
C GLU A 66 -65.11 30.55 20.88
N GLU A 67 -65.14 31.07 22.11
CA GLU A 67 -63.96 31.15 22.98
C GLU A 67 -63.62 29.80 23.64
N LEU A 68 -64.53 28.82 23.61
CA LEU A 68 -64.27 27.45 24.06
C LEU A 68 -63.56 26.57 23.01
N TYR A 69 -63.50 27.02 21.75
CA TYR A 69 -62.88 26.26 20.66
C TYR A 69 -61.37 26.57 20.54
N PRO A 70 -60.49 25.55 20.62
CA PRO A 70 -59.04 25.78 20.50
C PRO A 70 -58.69 26.28 19.09
N ALA A 71 -58.02 27.43 19.00
CA ALA A 71 -57.56 27.96 17.73
C ALA A 71 -56.38 27.13 17.18
N ALA A 72 -56.47 26.63 15.95
CA ALA A 72 -55.45 25.78 15.34
C ALA A 72 -54.30 26.62 14.76
N LEU A 73 -53.30 26.92 15.57
CA LEU A 73 -52.03 27.47 15.10
C LEU A 73 -51.29 26.40 14.28
N HIS A 74 -50.72 26.80 13.16
CA HIS A 74 -49.81 26.01 12.36
C HIS A 74 -48.57 26.81 11.97
N LEU A 75 -47.40 26.18 12.05
CA LEU A 75 -46.10 26.73 11.65
C LEU A 75 -45.42 25.70 10.74
N PHE A 76 -44.92 26.11 9.58
CA PHE A 76 -44.14 25.22 8.71
C PHE A 76 -43.22 25.94 7.72
N HIS A 77 -42.21 25.22 7.22
CA HIS A 77 -41.26 25.70 6.23
C HIS A 77 -41.45 24.95 4.90
N THR A 78 -41.37 25.66 3.77
CA THR A 78 -41.56 25.10 2.42
C THR A 78 -40.25 24.52 1.85
N GLU A 79 -40.32 23.83 0.70
CA GLU A 79 -39.13 23.42 -0.06
C GLU A 79 -38.36 24.60 -0.68
N SER A 80 -38.98 25.79 -0.76
CA SER A 80 -38.38 27.05 -1.21
C SER A 80 -37.95 27.95 -0.03
N ASN A 81 -37.99 27.44 1.21
CA ASN A 81 -37.63 28.10 2.46
C ASN A 81 -38.50 29.33 2.84
N GLU A 82 -39.68 29.53 2.25
CA GLU A 82 -40.69 30.38 2.89
C GLU A 82 -41.09 29.76 4.23
N THR A 83 -41.35 30.58 5.24
CA THR A 83 -41.96 30.11 6.49
C THR A 83 -43.39 30.62 6.58
N VAL A 84 -44.35 29.70 6.70
CA VAL A 84 -45.76 29.99 6.88
C VAL A 84 -46.08 29.85 8.35
N ILE A 85 -46.76 30.84 8.93
CA ILE A 85 -47.39 30.72 10.23
C ILE A 85 -48.81 31.27 10.18
N GLY A 86 -49.78 30.51 10.70
CA GLY A 86 -51.19 30.83 10.57
C GLY A 86 -52.04 30.27 11.70
N GLU A 87 -53.21 30.84 11.90
CA GLU A 87 -54.22 30.37 12.86
C GLU A 87 -55.54 30.10 12.12
N SER A 88 -56.17 28.94 12.38
CA SER A 88 -57.55 28.66 11.98
C SER A 88 -58.46 28.56 13.20
N ARG A 89 -59.54 29.36 13.24
CA ARG A 89 -60.50 29.49 14.35
C ARG A 89 -61.88 28.99 13.94
N TYR A 90 -62.60 28.36 14.86
CA TYR A 90 -64.03 28.10 14.69
C TYR A 90 -64.84 29.40 14.54
N LEU A 91 -65.90 29.37 13.74
CA LEU A 91 -66.98 30.37 13.74
C LEU A 91 -68.32 29.65 13.96
N ALA A 92 -69.10 30.10 14.93
CA ALA A 92 -70.43 29.57 15.22
C ALA A 92 -71.44 29.88 14.10
N ALA A 93 -71.19 30.95 13.32
CA ALA A 93 -71.96 31.31 12.14
C ALA A 93 -71.08 31.90 11.01
N ASP A 94 -71.44 31.57 9.76
CA ASP A 94 -70.95 32.22 8.55
C ASP A 94 -71.71 33.53 8.25
N PHE A 95 -71.38 34.18 7.12
CA PHE A 95 -72.02 35.42 6.65
C PHE A 95 -73.56 35.33 6.45
N THR A 96 -74.15 34.12 6.49
CA THR A 96 -75.61 33.94 6.41
C THR A 96 -76.29 33.91 7.78
N GLY A 97 -75.53 33.69 8.86
CA GLY A 97 -76.06 33.44 10.20
C GLY A 97 -76.56 32.01 10.44
N GLN A 98 -76.48 31.11 9.45
CA GLN A 98 -77.22 29.82 9.49
C GLN A 98 -76.34 28.57 9.69
N ARG A 99 -75.03 28.67 9.46
CA ARG A 99 -74.10 27.51 9.45
C ARG A 99 -72.79 27.89 10.11
N SER A 100 -72.22 26.99 10.91
CA SER A 100 -70.86 27.15 11.42
C SER A 100 -69.83 27.13 10.28
N ALA A 101 -68.74 27.87 10.45
CA ALA A 101 -67.62 27.95 9.53
C ALA A 101 -66.29 28.00 10.29
N PHE A 102 -65.24 28.49 9.64
CA PHE A 102 -63.98 28.82 10.26
C PHE A 102 -63.34 30.00 9.56
N PHE A 103 -62.56 30.79 10.31
CA PHE A 103 -61.71 31.85 9.78
C PHE A 103 -60.25 31.40 9.88
N ALA A 104 -59.46 31.58 8.83
CA ALA A 104 -58.03 31.33 8.85
C ALA A 104 -57.24 32.57 8.41
N HIS A 105 -56.19 32.91 9.16
CA HIS A 105 -55.28 34.02 8.87
C HIS A 105 -53.84 33.52 8.86
N ASN A 106 -53.14 33.74 7.74
CA ASN A 106 -51.82 33.18 7.47
C ASN A 106 -50.83 34.30 7.11
N PHE A 107 -49.68 34.33 7.78
CA PHE A 107 -48.50 35.10 7.43
C PHE A 107 -47.52 34.23 6.63
N VAL A 108 -46.89 34.78 5.60
CA VAL A 108 -45.85 34.12 4.80
C VAL A 108 -44.58 34.98 4.83
N VAL A 109 -43.58 34.46 5.54
CA VAL A 109 -42.25 35.07 5.69
C VAL A 109 -41.38 34.67 4.49
N PRO A 110 -40.75 35.62 3.77
CA PRO A 110 -39.97 35.33 2.57
C PRO A 110 -38.65 34.60 2.90
N PRO A 111 -38.05 33.85 1.95
CA PRO A 111 -36.91 32.97 2.24
C PRO A 111 -35.68 33.69 2.79
N ILE A 112 -35.47 34.95 2.41
CA ILE A 112 -34.38 35.82 2.91
C ILE A 112 -34.48 36.13 4.42
N ARG A 113 -35.62 35.84 5.05
CA ARG A 113 -35.90 36.03 6.49
C ARG A 113 -36.13 34.73 7.24
N SER A 114 -35.89 33.57 6.59
CA SER A 114 -36.12 32.25 7.17
C SER A 114 -35.35 31.98 8.47
N GLU A 115 -34.17 32.60 8.66
CA GLU A 115 -33.38 32.47 9.90
C GLU A 115 -34.02 33.16 11.12
N GLU A 116 -35.00 34.07 10.96
CA GLU A 116 -35.62 34.78 12.09
C GLU A 116 -36.32 33.83 13.09
N ILE A 117 -36.81 32.67 12.64
CA ILE A 117 -37.39 31.63 13.52
C ILE A 117 -36.37 31.07 14.51
N VAL A 118 -35.08 31.03 14.16
CA VAL A 118 -34.04 30.27 14.89
C VAL A 118 -33.85 30.81 16.31
N GLU A 119 -34.01 32.12 16.48
CA GLU A 119 -33.97 32.79 17.79
C GLU A 119 -35.29 33.51 18.14
N GLY A 120 -36.18 33.78 17.19
CA GLY A 120 -37.44 34.53 17.37
C GLY A 120 -38.72 33.71 17.55
N TYR A 121 -38.63 32.37 17.61
CA TYR A 121 -39.77 31.44 17.63
C TYR A 121 -40.87 31.77 18.65
N GLY A 122 -40.54 32.21 19.87
CA GLY A 122 -41.54 32.53 20.91
C GLY A 122 -42.52 33.62 20.47
N SER A 123 -41.99 34.72 19.91
CA SER A 123 -42.80 35.82 19.36
C SER A 123 -43.70 35.39 18.19
N TRP A 124 -43.33 34.34 17.47
CA TRP A 124 -44.11 33.83 16.34
C TRP A 124 -45.21 32.88 16.83
N LEU A 125 -44.91 32.00 17.79
CA LEU A 125 -45.89 31.12 18.44
C LEU A 125 -47.01 31.89 19.14
N HIS A 126 -46.74 33.13 19.59
CA HIS A 126 -47.68 34.06 20.21
C HIS A 126 -48.08 35.24 19.30
N ALA A 127 -48.14 35.00 17.98
CA ALA A 127 -48.51 36.00 16.98
C ALA A 127 -49.98 36.47 17.10
N GLY A 128 -50.22 37.74 16.79
CA GLY A 128 -51.54 38.38 16.81
C GLY A 128 -52.30 38.17 15.49
N PHE A 129 -53.16 37.15 15.44
CA PHE A 129 -54.02 36.87 14.30
C PHE A 129 -55.33 37.66 14.33
N ALA A 130 -55.86 37.99 13.16
CA ALA A 130 -57.22 38.52 13.03
C ALA A 130 -58.26 37.43 13.34
N ARG A 131 -59.37 37.79 14.00
CA ARG A 131 -60.49 36.88 14.28
C ARG A 131 -61.56 36.88 13.17
N SER A 132 -61.58 37.93 12.34
CA SER A 132 -62.57 38.18 11.28
C SER A 132 -61.95 39.08 10.19
N TYR A 133 -62.69 39.36 9.13
CA TYR A 133 -62.33 40.33 8.09
C TYR A 133 -63.46 41.34 7.91
N GLU A 134 -63.16 42.63 8.08
CA GLU A 134 -64.14 43.73 8.04
C GLU A 134 -64.18 44.47 6.68
N GLY A 135 -63.37 44.04 5.72
CA GLY A 135 -63.27 44.67 4.39
C GLY A 135 -64.18 44.04 3.33
N GLU A 136 -64.20 44.63 2.14
CA GLU A 136 -64.91 44.07 0.98
C GLU A 136 -64.26 42.76 0.49
N PRO A 137 -65.00 41.64 0.38
CA PRO A 137 -64.43 40.36 -0.05
C PRO A 137 -63.83 40.42 -1.46
N GLY A 138 -62.59 39.94 -1.58
CA GLY A 138 -61.71 40.14 -2.74
C GLY A 138 -60.66 41.24 -2.54
N GLY A 139 -60.56 41.83 -1.33
CA GLY A 139 -59.66 42.96 -1.04
C GLY A 139 -58.18 42.62 -0.87
N THR A 140 -57.35 43.66 -0.91
CA THR A 140 -55.89 43.58 -0.72
C THR A 140 -55.50 43.84 0.74
N LEU A 141 -54.63 43.00 1.29
CA LEU A 141 -54.03 43.19 2.62
C LEU A 141 -52.67 43.92 2.50
N PRO A 142 -52.27 44.72 3.51
CA PRO A 142 -50.92 45.30 3.53
C PRO A 142 -49.85 44.19 3.62
N GLU A 143 -48.62 44.55 3.26
CA GLU A 143 -47.42 43.75 3.54
C GLU A 143 -46.76 44.30 4.81
N LEU A 144 -46.16 43.43 5.63
CA LEU A 144 -45.72 43.77 6.98
C LEU A 144 -44.19 43.69 7.13
N GLU A 145 -43.61 44.60 7.92
CA GLU A 145 -42.19 44.57 8.27
C GLU A 145 -41.89 43.50 9.35
N SER A 146 -42.87 43.12 10.16
CA SER A 146 -42.76 42.07 11.19
C SER A 146 -44.11 41.39 11.43
N ILE A 147 -44.10 40.19 12.05
CA ILE A 147 -45.30 39.52 12.51
C ILE A 147 -45.82 40.27 13.76
N PRO A 148 -47.10 40.68 13.81
CA PRO A 148 -47.70 41.25 15.02
C PRO A 148 -47.66 40.24 16.15
N VAL A 149 -47.39 40.67 17.39
CA VAL A 149 -47.36 39.80 18.58
C VAL A 149 -48.49 40.17 19.52
N ALA A 150 -49.17 39.19 20.11
CA ALA A 150 -50.25 39.44 21.06
C ALA A 150 -49.69 39.93 22.40
N THR A 151 -49.92 41.22 22.72
CA THR A 151 -49.34 41.90 23.90
C THR A 151 -49.61 41.20 25.24
N ARG A 152 -50.67 40.38 25.31
CA ARG A 152 -51.20 39.78 26.55
C ARG A 152 -50.55 38.43 26.93
N GLU A 153 -49.63 37.90 26.13
CA GLU A 153 -48.94 36.62 26.41
C GLU A 153 -47.42 36.77 26.62
N LEU A 154 -46.92 38.00 26.67
CA LEU A 154 -45.49 38.33 26.80
C LEU A 154 -45.02 38.60 28.24
N ASP A 155 -45.94 38.74 29.20
CA ASP A 155 -45.64 39.43 30.47
C ASP A 155 -44.63 38.72 31.40
N GLU A 156 -44.47 37.39 31.31
CA GLU A 156 -43.29 36.68 31.85
C GLU A 156 -42.85 35.53 30.93
N PRO A 157 -41.53 35.31 30.74
CA PRO A 157 -41.02 34.09 30.12
C PRO A 157 -41.35 32.88 31.00
N SER A 158 -42.16 31.95 30.48
CA SER A 158 -42.63 30.81 31.26
C SER A 158 -41.47 29.85 31.58
N ASP A 159 -41.23 29.58 32.86
CA ASP A 159 -40.21 28.63 33.30
C ASP A 159 -40.43 27.24 32.66
N PRO A 160 -39.48 26.72 31.87
CA PRO A 160 -39.64 25.43 31.19
C PRO A 160 -39.93 24.27 32.14
N ARG A 161 -39.44 24.29 33.39
CA ARG A 161 -39.78 23.26 34.38
C ARG A 161 -41.28 23.29 34.68
N THR A 162 -41.80 24.49 34.96
CA THR A 162 -43.22 24.73 35.28
C THR A 162 -44.13 24.33 34.12
N VAL A 163 -43.76 24.65 32.86
CA VAL A 163 -44.48 24.18 31.66
C VAL A 163 -44.51 22.66 31.59
N LEU A 164 -43.35 21.99 31.71
CA LEU A 164 -43.25 20.54 31.55
C LEU A 164 -43.96 19.78 32.68
N SER A 165 -43.76 20.17 33.94
CA SER A 165 -44.46 19.55 35.08
C SER A 165 -45.98 19.79 35.03
N GLY A 166 -46.41 20.99 34.60
CA GLY A 166 -47.83 21.32 34.44
C GLY A 166 -48.53 20.58 33.30
N LEU A 167 -47.77 19.91 32.43
CA LEU A 167 -48.25 19.06 31.33
C LEU A 167 -47.97 17.56 31.55
N GLY A 168 -47.50 17.17 32.74
CA GLY A 168 -47.22 15.77 33.09
C GLY A 168 -45.94 15.19 32.47
N PHE A 169 -45.05 16.02 31.90
CA PHE A 169 -43.79 15.54 31.32
C PHE A 169 -42.73 15.27 32.40
N THR A 170 -42.32 14.01 32.50
CA THR A 170 -41.11 13.61 33.25
C THR A 170 -39.84 13.84 32.43
N GLU A 171 -38.69 13.75 33.09
CA GLU A 171 -37.36 13.83 32.48
C GLU A 171 -37.21 12.90 31.26
N ASP A 172 -37.43 11.59 31.44
CA ASP A 172 -37.34 10.62 30.34
C ASP A 172 -38.36 10.87 29.24
N LEU A 173 -39.59 11.30 29.59
CA LEU A 173 -40.64 11.54 28.60
C LEU A 173 -40.33 12.77 27.73
N PHE A 174 -39.77 13.83 28.32
CA PHE A 174 -39.28 14.99 27.57
C PHE A 174 -38.07 14.64 26.70
N LYS A 175 -37.10 13.87 27.23
CA LYS A 175 -35.95 13.39 26.45
C LYS A 175 -36.37 12.50 25.28
N ALA A 176 -37.42 11.68 25.45
CA ALA A 176 -38.01 10.89 24.38
C ALA A 176 -38.73 11.79 23.34
N LEU A 177 -39.47 12.81 23.78
CA LEU A 177 -40.13 13.76 22.87
C LEU A 177 -39.10 14.54 22.04
N LEU A 178 -38.03 15.06 22.66
CA LEU A 178 -36.98 15.80 21.96
C LEU A 178 -36.28 14.94 20.88
N GLN A 179 -35.94 13.69 21.22
CA GLN A 179 -35.38 12.73 20.26
C GLN A 179 -36.37 12.37 19.14
N ALA A 180 -37.66 12.18 19.46
CA ALA A 180 -38.71 11.95 18.48
C ALA A 180 -38.84 13.13 17.51
N VAL A 181 -38.77 14.37 18.00
CA VAL A 181 -38.79 15.61 17.19
C VAL A 181 -37.62 15.67 16.22
N MET A 182 -36.39 15.42 16.69
CA MET A 182 -35.23 15.36 15.82
C MET A 182 -35.36 14.26 14.75
N LEU A 183 -35.76 13.05 15.15
CA LEU A 183 -35.92 11.91 14.24
C LEU A 183 -37.14 12.02 13.29
N SER A 184 -38.12 12.87 13.62
CA SER A 184 -39.23 13.22 12.73
C SER A 184 -38.78 14.21 11.67
N VAL A 185 -38.10 15.30 12.07
CA VAL A 185 -37.54 16.32 11.16
C VAL A 185 -36.46 15.76 10.24
N ALA A 186 -35.68 14.78 10.70
CA ALA A 186 -34.71 14.04 9.89
C ALA A 186 -35.34 12.94 9.00
N GLY A 187 -36.65 12.69 9.09
CA GLY A 187 -37.26 11.44 8.65
C GLY A 187 -38.63 11.59 7.99
N LYS A 188 -39.42 10.52 8.10
CA LYS A 188 -40.80 10.45 7.55
C LYS A 188 -41.88 10.17 8.60
N LYS A 189 -41.48 9.72 9.79
CA LYS A 189 -42.41 9.51 10.91
C LYS A 189 -42.95 10.84 11.42
N LYS A 190 -44.22 10.88 11.80
CA LYS A 190 -44.87 12.01 12.48
C LYS A 190 -44.85 11.81 14.00
N ILE A 191 -45.27 12.84 14.71
CA ILE A 191 -45.46 12.82 16.17
C ILE A 191 -46.87 13.32 16.45
N TYR A 192 -47.65 12.53 17.17
CA TYR A 192 -48.97 12.94 17.65
C TYR A 192 -48.98 13.00 19.18
N VAL A 193 -49.40 14.14 19.72
CA VAL A 193 -49.44 14.40 21.17
C VAL A 193 -50.87 14.71 21.60
N ALA A 194 -51.42 13.92 22.53
CA ALA A 194 -52.66 14.27 23.23
C ALA A 194 -52.29 14.71 24.65
N LEU A 195 -52.44 16.01 24.93
CA LEU A 195 -52.22 16.58 26.26
C LEU A 195 -53.45 16.33 27.16
N ASP A 196 -53.23 16.07 28.45
CA ASP A 196 -54.31 15.91 29.43
C ASP A 196 -54.75 17.28 29.97
N VAL A 197 -55.47 18.04 29.13
CA VAL A 197 -55.90 19.42 29.39
C VAL A 197 -57.33 19.66 28.89
N PRO A 198 -58.03 20.71 29.37
CA PRO A 198 -59.29 21.15 28.79
C PRO A 198 -59.15 21.48 27.30
N ILE A 199 -60.18 21.18 26.50
CA ILE A 199 -60.13 21.33 25.03
C ILE A 199 -59.92 22.78 24.60
N SER A 200 -60.44 23.75 25.35
CA SER A 200 -60.22 25.19 25.15
C SER A 200 -58.76 25.63 25.39
N GLU A 201 -58.07 24.99 26.33
CA GLU A 201 -56.68 25.30 26.66
C GLU A 201 -55.66 24.61 25.73
N LEU A 202 -56.07 23.53 25.04
CA LEU A 202 -55.19 22.62 24.30
C LEU A 202 -54.18 23.34 23.40
N SER A 203 -54.62 24.33 22.61
CA SER A 203 -53.74 25.06 21.70
C SER A 203 -52.71 25.94 22.41
N GLN A 204 -53.12 26.67 23.45
CA GLN A 204 -52.21 27.53 24.23
C GLN A 204 -51.16 26.69 24.98
N ARG A 205 -51.59 25.56 25.54
CA ARG A 205 -50.72 24.59 26.22
C ARG A 205 -49.75 23.92 25.23
N ALA A 206 -50.21 23.57 24.04
CA ALA A 206 -49.39 23.05 22.95
C ALA A 206 -48.37 24.09 22.43
N ALA A 207 -48.74 25.37 22.32
CA ALA A 207 -47.83 26.45 21.94
C ALA A 207 -46.69 26.60 22.97
N ARG A 208 -46.99 26.60 24.27
CA ARG A 208 -45.96 26.65 25.32
C ARG A 208 -45.05 25.42 25.36
N LEU A 209 -45.57 24.21 25.14
CA LEU A 209 -44.70 23.04 24.98
C LEU A 209 -43.83 23.13 23.72
N THR A 210 -44.37 23.71 22.63
CA THR A 210 -43.62 23.96 21.39
C THR A 210 -42.49 24.97 21.60
N GLU A 211 -42.74 26.04 22.36
CA GLU A 211 -41.71 27.03 22.76
C GLU A 211 -40.55 26.36 23.52
N VAL A 212 -40.86 25.47 24.48
CA VAL A 212 -39.88 24.67 25.22
C VAL A 212 -39.09 23.71 24.29
N ILE A 213 -39.74 23.10 23.29
CA ILE A 213 -39.08 22.24 22.29
C ILE A 213 -38.14 23.07 21.39
N PHE A 214 -38.56 24.23 20.91
CA PHE A 214 -37.69 25.12 20.12
C PHE A 214 -36.49 25.62 20.94
N ALA A 215 -36.70 25.97 22.22
CA ALA A 215 -35.62 26.35 23.13
C ALA A 215 -34.59 25.22 23.31
N ALA A 216 -35.06 23.97 23.38
CA ALA A 216 -34.21 22.79 23.47
C ALA A 216 -33.38 22.54 22.20
N LEU A 217 -34.02 22.56 21.02
CA LEU A 217 -33.47 22.06 19.75
C LEU A 217 -32.22 22.82 19.22
N PRO A 218 -31.37 22.17 18.40
CA PRO A 218 -30.30 22.83 17.64
C PRO A 218 -30.83 23.57 16.40
N TYR A 219 -30.06 24.53 15.88
CA TYR A 219 -30.52 25.47 14.85
C TYR A 219 -30.99 24.81 13.53
N ASP A 220 -30.28 23.80 13.01
CA ASP A 220 -30.70 23.09 11.78
C ASP A 220 -32.03 22.35 11.90
N PHE A 221 -32.48 22.02 13.12
CA PHE A 221 -33.82 21.48 13.37
C PHE A 221 -34.85 22.60 13.54
N ARG A 222 -34.52 23.72 14.20
CA ARG A 222 -35.41 24.90 14.30
C ARG A 222 -35.80 25.44 12.93
N ARG A 223 -34.88 25.42 11.96
CA ARG A 223 -35.10 25.81 10.55
C ARG A 223 -36.11 24.91 9.78
N ARG A 224 -36.60 23.82 10.39
CA ARG A 224 -37.37 22.75 9.70
C ARG A 224 -38.55 22.21 10.50
N LEU A 225 -38.61 22.44 11.82
CA LEU A 225 -39.70 21.96 12.67
C LEU A 225 -41.03 22.59 12.26
N GLY A 226 -41.97 21.75 11.84
CA GLY A 226 -43.34 22.15 11.51
C GLY A 226 -44.32 21.58 12.53
N VAL A 227 -45.27 22.40 12.97
CA VAL A 227 -46.14 22.13 14.12
C VAL A 227 -47.59 22.51 13.83
N ILE A 228 -48.54 21.75 14.36
CA ILE A 228 -49.96 22.13 14.50
C ILE A 228 -50.38 21.99 15.97
N THR A 229 -50.92 23.04 16.59
CA THR A 229 -51.31 23.06 18.02
C THR A 229 -52.69 22.48 18.33
N TYR A 230 -53.53 22.28 17.31
CA TYR A 230 -54.78 21.53 17.43
C TYR A 230 -55.20 20.87 16.10
N ALA A 231 -55.52 19.58 16.17
CA ALA A 231 -56.29 18.84 15.18
C ALA A 231 -57.25 17.84 15.86
N LYS A 232 -58.41 17.58 15.24
CA LYS A 232 -59.42 16.67 15.78
C LYS A 232 -58.97 15.21 15.80
N GLU A 233 -58.34 14.76 14.71
CA GLU A 233 -57.81 13.41 14.54
C GLU A 233 -56.36 13.47 14.02
N PRO A 234 -55.53 12.47 14.31
CA PRO A 234 -54.13 12.44 13.87
C PRO A 234 -54.05 12.28 12.34
N GLN A 235 -53.59 13.33 11.66
CA GLN A 235 -53.46 13.39 10.20
C GLN A 235 -52.03 13.73 9.79
N SER A 236 -51.44 12.91 8.92
CA SER A 236 -50.12 13.17 8.34
C SER A 236 -50.22 14.26 7.27
N ARG A 237 -49.52 15.39 7.48
CA ARG A 237 -49.49 16.54 6.56
C ARG A 237 -48.07 16.78 6.05
N LYS A 238 -47.95 17.42 4.88
CA LYS A 238 -46.66 17.88 4.34
C LYS A 238 -46.10 18.98 5.26
N TYR A 239 -44.78 19.07 5.39
CA TYR A 239 -44.05 20.04 6.21
C TYR A 239 -44.28 20.00 7.74
N ILE A 240 -45.40 19.44 8.24
CA ILE A 240 -45.67 19.23 9.67
C ILE A 240 -45.00 17.96 10.18
N HIS A 241 -44.41 18.06 11.37
CA HIS A 241 -43.69 16.99 12.06
C HIS A 241 -44.38 16.63 13.38
N LEU A 242 -44.83 17.65 14.12
CA LEU A 242 -45.50 17.56 15.41
C LEU A 242 -46.96 18.04 15.29
N THR A 243 -47.92 17.19 15.66
CA THR A 243 -49.35 17.54 15.67
C THR A 243 -49.95 17.25 17.04
N PHE A 244 -50.52 18.28 17.67
CA PHE A 244 -51.30 18.13 18.89
C PHE A 244 -52.75 17.79 18.55
N VAL A 245 -53.34 16.83 19.27
CA VAL A 245 -54.66 16.26 18.94
C VAL A 245 -55.61 16.20 20.12
N GLU A 246 -56.92 16.17 19.83
CA GLU A 246 -57.97 16.00 20.85
C GLU A 246 -57.76 14.69 21.64
N LYS A 247 -57.91 14.76 22.98
CA LYS A 247 -57.80 13.60 23.88
C LYS A 247 -58.75 12.47 23.44
N GLY A 248 -58.25 11.24 23.41
CA GLY A 248 -59.02 10.07 22.93
C GLY A 248 -59.13 9.91 21.40
N SER A 249 -58.62 10.84 20.59
CA SER A 249 -58.52 10.67 19.13
C SER A 249 -57.50 9.59 18.71
N LEU A 250 -56.48 9.36 19.55
CA LEU A 250 -55.41 8.39 19.34
C LEU A 250 -55.90 6.95 19.61
N ARG A 251 -56.64 6.34 18.68
CA ARG A 251 -57.22 5.00 18.90
C ARG A 251 -56.13 3.90 18.96
N PRO A 252 -56.18 2.95 19.92
CA PRO A 252 -55.32 1.77 19.89
C PRO A 252 -55.54 0.92 18.64
N GLY A 253 -54.46 0.42 18.03
CA GLY A 253 -54.51 -0.43 16.84
C GLY A 253 -54.77 0.29 15.51
N ASP A 254 -54.74 1.64 15.48
CA ASP A 254 -54.81 2.38 14.22
C ASP A 254 -53.50 2.24 13.41
N ARG A 255 -53.56 1.36 12.40
CA ARG A 255 -52.46 1.02 11.48
C ARG A 255 -51.89 2.22 10.71
N ASN A 256 -52.60 3.34 10.63
CA ASN A 256 -52.12 4.54 9.96
C ASN A 256 -51.04 5.26 10.78
N ILE A 257 -51.11 5.17 12.12
CA ILE A 257 -50.24 5.90 13.06
C ILE A 257 -49.40 4.97 13.95
N GLU A 258 -49.64 3.66 13.94
CA GLU A 258 -48.89 2.64 14.70
C GLU A 258 -47.36 2.69 14.50
N LYS A 259 -46.90 3.23 13.36
CA LYS A 259 -45.47 3.40 13.02
C LYS A 259 -44.91 4.78 13.40
N ASP A 260 -45.77 5.75 13.67
CA ASP A 260 -45.40 7.11 14.08
C ASP A 260 -45.12 7.18 15.59
N TYR A 261 -44.60 8.31 16.06
CA TYR A 261 -44.36 8.54 17.49
C TYR A 261 -45.65 9.03 18.15
N ILE A 262 -46.06 8.39 19.24
CA ILE A 262 -47.32 8.70 19.93
C ILE A 262 -47.04 9.01 21.40
N PHE A 263 -47.52 10.18 21.84
CA PHE A 263 -47.47 10.67 23.22
C PHE A 263 -48.88 10.96 23.69
N ASP A 264 -49.55 9.94 24.20
CA ASP A 264 -50.93 10.00 24.69
C ASP A 264 -50.89 10.18 26.22
N LEU A 265 -50.79 11.44 26.69
CA LEU A 265 -50.64 11.75 28.12
C LEU A 265 -51.93 11.38 28.87
N ALA A 266 -53.08 11.75 28.32
CA ALA A 266 -54.40 11.42 28.89
C ALA A 266 -54.67 9.90 28.93
N GLY A 267 -54.16 9.14 27.97
CA GLY A 267 -54.19 7.67 27.96
C GLY A 267 -53.00 6.98 28.63
N ALA A 268 -52.05 7.73 29.20
CA ALA A 268 -50.77 7.27 29.75
C ALA A 268 -50.00 6.27 28.83
N ARG A 269 -50.03 6.50 27.51
CA ARG A 269 -49.57 5.54 26.50
C ARG A 269 -48.56 6.16 25.53
N PHE A 270 -47.42 5.49 25.40
CA PHE A 270 -46.28 5.97 24.62
C PHE A 270 -45.86 4.88 23.62
N LEU A 271 -45.75 5.21 22.33
CA LEU A 271 -45.41 4.24 21.28
C LEU A 271 -44.27 4.76 20.40
N ASN A 272 -43.35 3.85 20.04
CA ASN A 272 -42.10 4.14 19.34
C ASN A 272 -41.14 5.10 20.09
N THR A 273 -41.33 5.30 21.40
CA THR A 273 -40.60 6.30 22.22
C THR A 273 -39.35 5.78 22.94
N ASP A 274 -39.03 4.49 22.83
CA ASP A 274 -37.75 3.95 23.31
C ASP A 274 -36.67 4.10 22.22
N PHE A 275 -35.55 4.69 22.63
CA PHE A 275 -34.40 5.01 21.77
C PHE A 275 -33.09 4.37 22.27
N GLY A 276 -33.09 3.71 23.43
CA GLY A 276 -31.89 3.21 24.11
C GLY A 276 -31.03 4.30 24.76
N GLU A 277 -30.19 3.91 25.72
CA GLU A 277 -29.40 4.86 26.54
C GLU A 277 -28.34 5.62 25.75
N SER A 278 -27.65 4.96 24.80
CA SER A 278 -26.57 5.56 24.00
C SER A 278 -27.02 6.69 23.05
N ARG A 279 -28.33 6.97 22.98
CA ARG A 279 -28.89 8.11 22.23
C ARG A 279 -29.24 9.31 23.11
N LYS A 280 -29.20 9.18 24.44
CA LYS A 280 -29.69 10.22 25.36
C LYS A 280 -28.74 11.41 25.55
N ILE A 281 -27.43 11.30 25.31
CA ILE A 281 -26.41 12.30 25.71
C ILE A 281 -26.78 13.77 25.41
N TYR A 282 -27.21 14.09 24.19
CA TYR A 282 -27.65 15.45 23.84
C TYR A 282 -28.97 15.83 24.53
N ALA A 283 -29.90 14.88 24.71
CA ALA A 283 -31.12 15.10 25.47
C ALA A 283 -30.87 15.24 27.00
N ASP A 284 -29.81 14.61 27.52
CA ASP A 284 -29.33 14.77 28.90
C ASP A 284 -28.73 16.17 29.11
N LEU A 285 -27.83 16.62 28.22
CA LEU A 285 -27.35 18.00 28.15
C LEU A 285 -28.52 18.99 28.01
N ALA A 286 -29.46 18.70 27.10
CA ALA A 286 -30.59 19.58 26.86
C ALA A 286 -31.50 19.71 28.09
N TRP A 287 -31.83 18.61 28.75
CA TRP A 287 -32.59 18.62 30.01
C TRP A 287 -31.84 19.38 31.11
N LYS A 288 -30.56 19.05 31.35
CA LYS A 288 -29.69 19.72 32.33
C LYS A 288 -29.73 21.24 32.16
N THR A 289 -29.39 21.74 30.97
CA THR A 289 -29.34 23.19 30.70
C THR A 289 -30.71 23.87 30.68
N LEU A 290 -31.77 23.18 30.26
CA LEU A 290 -33.15 23.70 30.25
C LEU A 290 -33.78 23.74 31.64
N VAL A 291 -33.32 22.88 32.55
CA VAL A 291 -33.72 22.86 33.96
C VAL A 291 -32.85 23.84 34.78
N GLU A 292 -31.58 24.05 34.48
CA GLU A 292 -30.72 25.02 35.18
C GLU A 292 -31.31 26.45 35.14
N LYS A 293 -31.33 27.15 36.29
CA LYS A 293 -32.05 28.43 36.41
C LYS A 293 -31.36 29.54 35.61
N GLY A 294 -31.98 29.93 34.49
CA GLY A 294 -31.39 30.87 33.54
C GLY A 294 -30.41 30.23 32.55
N GLY A 295 -30.34 28.89 32.52
CA GLY A 295 -29.59 28.15 31.51
C GLY A 295 -30.20 28.31 30.12
N SER A 296 -29.36 28.21 29.09
CA SER A 296 -29.80 28.28 27.70
C SER A 296 -28.87 27.50 26.79
N LEU A 297 -29.44 26.64 25.95
CA LEU A 297 -28.69 25.89 24.93
C LEU A 297 -28.27 26.74 23.73
N ARG A 298 -28.51 28.07 23.76
CA ARG A 298 -28.14 28.99 22.67
C ARG A 298 -26.65 28.92 22.32
N ASP A 299 -25.77 28.76 23.32
CA ASP A 299 -24.33 28.72 23.08
C ASP A 299 -23.83 27.34 22.62
N PHE A 300 -24.46 26.24 23.07
CA PHE A 300 -24.30 24.92 22.45
C PHE A 300 -24.79 24.93 20.99
N ALA A 301 -25.93 25.56 20.71
CA ALA A 301 -26.51 25.59 19.38
C ALA A 301 -25.66 26.41 18.40
N LYS A 302 -25.09 27.55 18.83
CA LYS A 302 -24.07 28.29 18.06
C LYS A 302 -22.78 27.48 17.86
N PHE A 303 -22.30 26.80 18.90
CA PHE A 303 -21.14 25.89 18.80
C PHE A 303 -21.38 24.85 17.71
N ALA A 304 -22.51 24.13 17.75
CA ALA A 304 -22.85 23.14 16.73
C ALA A 304 -23.02 23.76 15.33
N ASP A 305 -23.78 24.85 15.18
CA ASP A 305 -24.02 25.47 13.87
C ASP A 305 -22.71 25.96 13.22
N SER A 306 -21.78 26.49 14.01
CA SER A 306 -20.45 26.92 13.52
C SER A 306 -19.58 25.75 13.06
N LEU A 307 -19.59 24.63 13.77
CA LEU A 307 -18.80 23.45 13.42
C LEU A 307 -19.36 22.70 12.20
N LEU A 308 -20.67 22.76 11.99
CA LEU A 308 -21.35 22.11 10.86
C LEU A 308 -21.40 22.97 9.59
N LEU A 309 -20.68 24.10 9.56
CA LEU A 309 -20.58 24.95 8.39
C LEU A 309 -19.91 24.20 7.21
N GLY A 310 -20.68 24.04 6.13
CA GLY A 310 -20.29 23.29 4.93
C GLY A 310 -20.51 21.77 4.99
N GLU A 311 -21.09 21.23 6.07
CA GLU A 311 -21.52 19.82 6.13
C GLU A 311 -22.83 19.59 5.37
N SER A 312 -23.11 18.36 4.95
CA SER A 312 -24.31 18.01 4.19
C SER A 312 -25.60 18.18 5.01
N ALA A 313 -26.72 18.47 4.33
CA ALA A 313 -28.02 18.62 4.96
C ALA A 313 -28.49 17.35 5.70
N GLU A 314 -28.09 16.17 5.25
CA GLU A 314 -28.37 14.89 5.92
C GLU A 314 -27.53 14.74 7.20
N ARG A 315 -26.23 15.07 7.15
CA ARG A 315 -25.36 15.04 8.34
C ARG A 315 -25.86 16.01 9.39
N LYS A 316 -26.22 17.25 9.00
CA LYS A 316 -26.83 18.30 9.84
C LYS A 316 -28.13 17.88 10.56
N LEU A 317 -28.77 16.77 10.19
CA LEU A 317 -29.98 16.26 10.86
C LEU A 317 -29.76 14.92 11.60
N SER A 318 -28.52 14.47 11.73
CA SER A 318 -28.19 13.23 12.46
C SER A 318 -28.25 13.43 13.97
N LEU A 319 -29.13 12.72 14.69
CA LEU A 319 -29.14 12.72 16.17
C LEU A 319 -27.79 12.28 16.76
N ALA A 320 -27.11 11.31 16.14
CA ALA A 320 -25.81 10.81 16.62
C ALA A 320 -24.70 11.89 16.58
N LEU A 321 -24.78 12.81 15.62
CA LEU A 321 -23.87 13.96 15.51
C LEU A 321 -24.02 14.92 16.69
N TYR A 322 -25.24 15.24 17.10
CA TYR A 322 -25.46 16.13 18.23
C TYR A 322 -25.12 15.46 19.57
N ASN A 323 -25.22 14.13 19.68
CA ASN A 323 -24.67 13.38 20.81
C ASN A 323 -23.13 13.49 20.88
N GLU A 324 -22.41 13.36 19.76
CA GLU A 324 -20.95 13.57 19.71
C GLU A 324 -20.59 15.02 20.08
N LEU A 325 -21.26 16.01 19.48
CA LEU A 325 -21.04 17.43 19.78
C LEU A 325 -21.38 17.78 21.23
N ALA A 326 -22.36 17.11 21.86
CA ALA A 326 -22.68 17.29 23.27
C ALA A 326 -21.55 16.79 24.19
N VAL A 327 -20.92 15.66 23.86
CA VAL A 327 -19.71 15.18 24.57
C VAL A 327 -18.58 16.19 24.45
N PHE A 328 -18.31 16.69 23.23
CA PHE A 328 -17.28 17.71 23.00
C PHE A 328 -17.56 19.01 23.78
N TYR A 329 -18.81 19.48 23.80
CA TYR A 329 -19.19 20.68 24.52
C TYR A 329 -19.07 20.51 26.04
N GLU A 330 -19.56 19.41 26.63
CA GLU A 330 -19.40 19.14 28.08
C GLU A 330 -17.92 19.06 28.49
N ILE A 331 -17.04 18.49 27.64
CA ILE A 331 -15.59 18.45 27.88
C ILE A 331 -14.98 19.86 27.82
N GLU A 332 -15.40 20.70 26.87
CA GLU A 332 -15.01 22.12 26.80
C GLU A 332 -15.50 22.91 28.04
N GLN A 333 -16.66 22.55 28.61
CA GLN A 333 -17.15 23.08 29.90
C GLN A 333 -16.48 22.45 31.13
N GLY A 334 -15.46 21.60 30.96
CA GLY A 334 -14.67 21.02 32.05
C GLY A 334 -15.16 19.69 32.63
N ASN A 335 -16.07 18.97 31.94
CA ASN A 335 -16.51 17.64 32.34
C ASN A 335 -15.48 16.55 31.96
N GLU A 336 -14.36 16.51 32.70
CA GLU A 336 -13.19 15.67 32.37
C GLU A 336 -13.40 14.17 32.56
N ALA A 337 -14.47 13.74 33.23
CA ALA A 337 -14.82 12.33 33.34
C ALA A 337 -15.06 11.74 31.93
N LEU A 338 -15.84 12.45 31.09
CA LEU A 338 -16.13 12.05 29.71
C LEU A 338 -14.85 11.85 28.88
N TYR A 339 -13.85 12.72 29.05
CA TYR A 339 -12.54 12.53 28.40
C TYR A 339 -11.78 11.34 28.98
N THR A 340 -11.71 11.23 30.30
CA THR A 340 -10.93 10.18 30.99
C THR A 340 -11.43 8.78 30.65
N ASP A 341 -12.75 8.60 30.57
CA ASP A 341 -13.39 7.32 30.28
C ASP A 341 -13.20 6.86 28.82
N ASN A 342 -13.07 7.79 27.87
CA ASN A 342 -13.14 7.51 26.42
C ASN A 342 -12.08 8.23 25.56
N LYS A 343 -10.88 8.51 26.12
CA LYS A 343 -9.80 9.31 25.49
C LYS A 343 -9.60 9.09 23.99
N ASN A 344 -9.43 7.83 23.57
CA ASN A 344 -9.17 7.48 22.17
C ASN A 344 -10.33 7.85 21.24
N ALA A 345 -11.58 7.55 21.63
CA ALA A 345 -12.76 7.85 20.84
C ALA A 345 -12.92 9.37 20.63
N ILE A 346 -12.64 10.17 21.67
CA ILE A 346 -12.75 11.62 21.62
C ILE A 346 -11.64 12.25 20.78
N LEU A 347 -10.38 11.83 20.96
CA LEU A 347 -9.27 12.31 20.13
C LEU A 347 -9.48 11.93 18.65
N SER A 348 -9.95 10.71 18.36
CA SER A 348 -10.27 10.26 17.00
C SER A 348 -11.47 11.01 16.40
N GLY A 349 -12.50 11.27 17.19
CA GLY A 349 -13.68 12.05 16.79
C GLY A 349 -13.29 13.48 16.42
N LEU A 350 -12.55 14.17 17.28
CA LEU A 350 -11.99 15.50 17.00
C LEU A 350 -11.16 15.54 15.72
N LEU A 351 -10.27 14.56 15.53
CA LEU A 351 -9.48 14.43 14.31
C LEU A 351 -10.34 14.24 13.05
N SER A 352 -11.52 13.61 13.15
CA SER A 352 -12.43 13.51 12.01
C SER A 352 -12.96 14.87 11.51
N TYR A 353 -13.03 15.86 12.39
CA TYR A 353 -13.40 17.24 12.05
C TYR A 353 -12.21 18.08 11.55
N LEU A 354 -10.98 17.77 11.97
CA LEU A 354 -9.77 18.52 11.65
C LEU A 354 -9.03 18.01 10.39
N LYS A 355 -9.16 16.71 10.06
CA LYS A 355 -8.49 16.07 8.90
C LYS A 355 -8.82 16.64 7.51
N PRO A 356 -10.03 17.14 7.20
CA PRO A 356 -10.30 17.67 5.85
C PRO A 356 -9.54 18.98 5.60
N GLU A 357 -9.12 19.19 4.34
CA GLU A 357 -8.30 20.34 3.95
C GLU A 357 -8.93 21.69 4.36
N GLY A 358 -8.13 22.58 4.94
CA GLY A 358 -8.58 23.89 5.46
C GLY A 358 -9.49 23.83 6.70
N LYS A 359 -9.79 22.66 7.27
CA LYS A 359 -10.61 22.56 8.49
C LYS A 359 -9.86 22.85 9.78
N LEU A 360 -8.53 22.71 9.82
CA LEU A 360 -7.74 23.06 11.00
C LEU A 360 -7.85 24.57 11.32
N ASP A 361 -7.69 25.44 10.32
CA ASP A 361 -7.82 26.90 10.50
C ASP A 361 -9.27 27.38 10.71
N SER A 362 -10.26 26.66 10.18
CA SER A 362 -11.67 27.05 10.27
C SER A 362 -12.45 26.42 11.44
N ARG A 363 -11.87 25.44 12.15
CA ARG A 363 -12.46 24.79 13.34
C ARG A 363 -11.59 24.98 14.59
N VAL A 364 -11.07 26.18 14.77
CA VAL A 364 -10.14 26.59 15.86
C VAL A 364 -10.52 26.02 17.22
N ARG A 365 -11.78 26.13 17.69
CA ARG A 365 -12.20 25.57 19.00
C ARG A 365 -11.98 24.06 19.16
N LEU A 366 -12.20 23.26 18.12
CA LEU A 366 -11.92 21.81 18.19
C LEU A 366 -10.42 21.51 18.13
N ASN A 367 -9.66 22.33 17.40
CA ASN A 367 -8.21 22.25 17.37
C ASN A 367 -7.62 22.60 18.75
N ASP A 368 -8.04 23.70 19.35
CA ASP A 368 -7.61 24.13 20.68
C ASP A 368 -7.97 23.09 21.75
N MET A 369 -9.18 22.50 21.72
CA MET A 369 -9.53 21.43 22.66
C MET A 369 -8.69 20.15 22.45
N PHE A 370 -8.39 19.77 21.20
CA PHE A 370 -7.46 18.66 20.92
C PHE A 370 -6.07 18.96 21.48
N LEU A 371 -5.56 20.17 21.27
CA LEU A 371 -4.24 20.61 21.74
C LEU A 371 -4.16 20.71 23.27
N GLU A 372 -5.24 21.13 23.92
CA GLU A 372 -5.34 21.15 25.39
C GLU A 372 -5.32 19.73 25.96
N ARG A 373 -6.04 18.78 25.33
CA ARG A 373 -5.97 17.35 25.73
C ARG A 373 -4.60 16.72 25.41
N PHE A 374 -3.94 17.12 24.32
CA PHE A 374 -2.54 16.74 24.06
C PHE A 374 -1.60 17.22 25.17
N ASP A 375 -1.64 18.51 25.55
CA ASP A 375 -0.74 19.06 26.57
C ASP A 375 -0.98 18.41 27.95
N ARG A 376 -2.24 18.04 28.27
CA ARG A 376 -2.58 17.27 29.48
C ARG A 376 -2.00 15.85 29.47
N GLU A 377 -2.12 15.09 28.38
CA GLU A 377 -1.47 13.78 28.28
C GLU A 377 0.06 13.92 28.32
N TYR A 378 0.63 14.95 27.70
CA TYR A 378 2.07 15.21 27.77
C TYR A 378 2.54 15.56 29.20
N ASP A 379 1.74 16.27 29.98
CA ASP A 379 2.01 16.50 31.40
C ASP A 379 1.84 15.26 32.27
N LEU A 380 1.07 14.25 31.85
CA LEU A 380 1.09 12.91 32.48
C LEU A 380 2.39 12.17 32.13
N ILE A 381 2.83 12.19 30.87
CA ILE A 381 4.13 11.61 30.45
C ILE A 381 5.30 12.27 31.22
N ARG A 382 5.31 13.59 31.38
CA ARG A 382 6.32 14.32 32.19
C ARG A 382 6.34 13.89 33.66
N LYS A 383 5.22 13.36 34.18
CA LYS A 383 5.09 12.80 35.54
C LYS A 383 5.38 11.28 35.58
N LYS A 384 6.16 10.76 34.63
CA LYS A 384 6.49 9.34 34.41
C LYS A 384 5.30 8.45 33.99
N GLY A 385 4.24 9.04 33.42
CA GLY A 385 3.16 8.29 32.79
C GLY A 385 3.64 7.48 31.59
N ILE A 386 2.99 6.35 31.33
CA ILE A 386 3.25 5.48 30.19
C ILE A 386 2.14 5.72 29.15
N PRO A 387 2.46 5.99 27.88
CA PRO A 387 1.45 6.28 26.85
C PRO A 387 0.64 5.03 26.49
N SER A 388 -0.56 5.21 25.96
CA SER A 388 -1.31 4.13 25.29
C SER A 388 -1.00 4.14 23.78
N THR A 389 -1.01 2.95 23.18
CA THR A 389 -0.76 2.75 21.74
C THR A 389 -1.75 3.50 20.87
N GLU A 390 -3.01 3.56 21.31
CA GLU A 390 -4.09 4.24 20.61
C GLU A 390 -3.92 5.77 20.63
N ILE A 391 -3.48 6.33 21.77
CA ILE A 391 -3.21 7.77 21.91
C ILE A 391 -1.99 8.17 21.06
N LEU A 392 -0.95 7.32 21.00
CA LEU A 392 0.20 7.53 20.11
C LEU A 392 -0.23 7.59 18.63
N GLU A 393 -1.16 6.73 18.20
CA GLU A 393 -1.74 6.79 16.86
C GLU A 393 -2.53 8.07 16.60
N GLN A 394 -3.34 8.56 17.54
CA GLN A 394 -4.04 9.85 17.35
C GLN A 394 -3.06 11.03 17.28
N PHE A 395 -1.96 11.02 18.04
CA PHE A 395 -0.96 12.09 17.97
C PHE A 395 -0.08 12.00 16.71
N LYS A 396 0.17 10.81 16.15
CA LYS A 396 0.70 10.66 14.78
C LYS A 396 -0.27 11.23 13.75
N ALA A 397 -1.56 10.88 13.85
CA ALA A 397 -2.59 11.36 12.93
C ALA A 397 -2.84 12.88 13.00
N TYR A 398 -2.47 13.54 14.09
CA TYR A 398 -2.39 15.00 14.18
C TYR A 398 -1.10 15.55 13.57
N TYR A 399 0.07 14.95 13.85
CA TYR A 399 1.39 15.36 13.33
C TYR A 399 1.44 15.42 11.78
N ALA A 400 0.73 14.50 11.13
CA ALA A 400 0.60 14.42 9.68
C ALA A 400 -0.27 15.53 9.06
N LEU A 401 -0.96 16.36 9.87
CA LEU A 401 -1.75 17.48 9.35
C LEU A 401 -0.83 18.65 8.94
N PRO A 402 -1.13 19.37 7.84
CA PRO A 402 -0.45 20.62 7.52
C PRO A 402 -0.89 21.76 8.44
N GLY A 403 -0.10 22.84 8.48
CA GLY A 403 -0.48 24.13 9.10
C GLY A 403 -0.22 24.30 10.59
N HIS A 404 -0.10 23.21 11.38
CA HIS A 404 0.12 23.32 12.83
C HIS A 404 1.59 23.46 13.25
N ASN A 405 1.84 24.09 14.40
CA ASN A 405 3.19 24.27 14.97
C ASN A 405 3.59 23.19 16.02
N TYR A 406 2.65 22.35 16.46
CA TYR A 406 2.87 21.33 17.51
C TYR A 406 3.85 20.18 17.18
N ARG A 407 4.39 20.07 15.96
CA ARG A 407 5.26 18.96 15.54
C ARG A 407 6.41 18.68 16.52
N VAL A 408 7.10 19.70 17.00
CA VAL A 408 8.23 19.54 17.96
C VAL A 408 7.76 19.00 19.31
N LYS A 409 6.61 19.49 19.84
CA LYS A 409 6.01 19.00 21.08
C LYS A 409 5.61 17.53 20.96
N ILE A 410 5.06 17.10 19.82
CA ILE A 410 4.66 15.71 19.60
C ILE A 410 5.89 14.80 19.58
N VAL A 411 7.00 15.19 18.94
CA VAL A 411 8.24 14.42 19.01
C VAL A 411 8.77 14.32 20.45
N ASP A 412 8.69 15.39 21.26
CA ASP A 412 9.02 15.31 22.69
C ASP A 412 8.09 14.36 23.46
N TYR A 413 6.79 14.32 23.13
CA TYR A 413 5.84 13.37 23.74
C TYR A 413 6.26 11.92 23.47
N PHE A 414 6.58 11.57 22.22
CA PHE A 414 7.08 10.23 21.86
C PHE A 414 8.39 9.90 22.59
N ILE A 415 9.39 10.79 22.58
CA ILE A 415 10.68 10.56 23.25
C ILE A 415 10.50 10.33 24.76
N ASN A 416 9.79 11.22 25.46
CA ASN A 416 9.59 11.08 26.91
C ASN A 416 8.72 9.86 27.25
N GLY A 417 7.70 9.57 26.44
CA GLY A 417 6.85 8.38 26.60
C GLY A 417 7.65 7.08 26.46
N MET A 418 8.54 6.99 25.48
CA MET A 418 9.37 5.80 25.25
C MET A 418 10.46 5.63 26.32
N LEU A 419 11.05 6.72 26.83
CA LEU A 419 11.94 6.68 27.99
C LEU A 419 11.22 6.17 29.25
N ASN A 420 9.95 6.54 29.44
CA ASN A 420 9.12 5.99 30.52
C ASN A 420 8.77 4.52 30.30
N CYS A 421 8.44 4.09 29.07
CA CYS A 421 8.22 2.68 28.75
C CYS A 421 9.45 1.83 29.09
N GLN A 422 10.64 2.26 28.67
CA GLN A 422 11.91 1.60 28.98
C GLN A 422 12.18 1.56 30.49
N SER A 423 12.01 2.70 31.18
CA SER A 423 12.20 2.79 32.64
C SER A 423 11.19 1.97 33.44
N GLY A 424 10.03 1.67 32.86
CA GLY A 424 8.94 0.90 33.46
C GLY A 424 8.81 -0.55 32.96
N GLY A 425 9.74 -1.04 32.13
CA GLY A 425 9.72 -2.41 31.61
C GLY A 425 8.57 -2.73 30.63
N ARG A 426 7.98 -1.71 29.98
CA ARG A 426 6.89 -1.87 28.99
C ARG A 426 7.43 -1.96 27.57
N GLU A 427 8.14 -3.06 27.31
CA GLU A 427 8.70 -3.40 26.00
C GLU A 427 7.61 -3.55 24.92
N ASP A 428 6.41 -3.97 25.31
CA ASP A 428 5.23 -4.09 24.45
C ASP A 428 4.79 -2.74 23.87
N VAL A 429 4.67 -1.71 24.71
CA VAL A 429 4.32 -0.35 24.28
C VAL A 429 5.49 0.30 23.54
N LEU A 430 6.72 0.02 23.97
CA LEU A 430 7.93 0.54 23.33
C LEU A 430 8.08 0.02 21.89
N ALA A 431 7.89 -1.28 21.66
CA ALA A 431 7.89 -1.89 20.33
C ALA A 431 6.77 -1.33 19.44
N ALA A 432 5.56 -1.17 19.99
CA ALA A 432 4.44 -0.56 19.27
C ALA A 432 4.74 0.90 18.90
N ALA A 433 5.38 1.68 19.78
CA ALA A 433 5.75 3.07 19.52
C ALA A 433 6.74 3.20 18.35
N TYR A 434 7.75 2.32 18.22
CA TYR A 434 8.63 2.30 17.03
C TYR A 434 7.84 2.02 15.75
N GLY A 435 6.92 1.04 15.77
CA GLY A 435 6.06 0.75 14.61
C GLY A 435 5.16 1.93 14.20
N ILE A 436 4.64 2.68 15.16
CA ILE A 436 3.87 3.91 14.92
C ILE A 436 4.77 4.98 14.29
N ILE A 437 5.97 5.21 14.83
CA ILE A 437 6.94 6.19 14.31
C ILE A 437 7.38 5.83 12.88
N GLU A 438 7.75 4.56 12.63
CA GLU A 438 8.20 4.09 11.31
C GLU A 438 7.12 4.15 10.22
N SER A 439 5.84 4.15 10.61
CA SER A 439 4.72 4.24 9.67
C SER A 439 4.51 5.65 9.06
N ASP A 440 5.21 6.67 9.57
CA ASP A 440 5.20 8.04 9.03
C ASP A 440 6.64 8.54 8.84
N ALA A 441 7.01 8.88 7.60
CA ALA A 441 8.39 9.23 7.26
C ALA A 441 8.85 10.56 7.88
N GLU A 442 7.95 11.56 7.99
CA GLU A 442 8.27 12.87 8.55
C GLU A 442 8.37 12.82 10.08
N LEU A 443 7.60 11.96 10.73
CA LEU A 443 7.71 11.69 12.16
C LEU A 443 8.98 10.89 12.47
N SER A 444 9.29 9.88 11.66
CA SER A 444 10.49 9.05 11.80
C SER A 444 11.78 9.88 11.69
N GLU A 445 11.94 10.71 10.65
CA GLU A 445 13.10 11.59 10.53
C GLU A 445 13.20 12.52 11.75
N ALA A 446 12.13 13.25 12.09
CA ALA A 446 12.14 14.22 13.17
C ALA A 446 12.42 13.59 14.55
N PHE A 447 11.88 12.40 14.81
CA PHE A 447 12.13 11.62 16.03
C PHE A 447 13.59 11.21 16.12
N PHE A 448 14.09 10.44 15.15
CA PHE A 448 15.44 9.88 15.26
C PHE A 448 16.50 10.98 15.21
N LYS A 449 16.36 12.02 14.37
CA LYS A 449 17.24 13.19 14.33
C LYS A 449 17.37 13.87 15.70
N LYS A 450 16.27 13.94 16.46
CA LYS A 450 16.26 14.50 17.82
C LYS A 450 16.83 13.53 18.86
N VAL A 451 16.56 12.23 18.77
CA VAL A 451 17.16 11.19 19.62
C VAL A 451 18.68 11.13 19.45
N LEU A 452 19.18 11.20 18.22
CA LEU A 452 20.60 11.17 17.89
C LEU A 452 21.34 12.45 18.33
N SER A 453 20.64 13.59 18.42
CA SER A 453 21.23 14.85 18.88
C SER A 453 21.67 14.85 20.35
N GLN A 454 21.23 13.87 21.16
CA GLN A 454 21.57 13.77 22.58
C GLN A 454 22.10 12.38 22.94
N SER A 455 23.30 12.32 23.52
CA SER A 455 23.96 11.06 23.88
C SER A 455 23.14 10.19 24.85
N LEU A 456 22.37 10.80 25.76
CA LEU A 456 21.45 10.07 26.66
C LEU A 456 20.32 9.40 25.87
N PHE A 457 19.65 10.14 24.97
CA PHE A 457 18.55 9.59 24.17
C PHE A 457 19.05 8.54 23.16
N ARG A 458 20.22 8.73 22.53
CA ARG A 458 20.84 7.73 21.66
C ARG A 458 21.06 6.40 22.40
N ARG A 459 21.68 6.43 23.58
CA ARG A 459 21.97 5.23 24.38
C ARG A 459 20.72 4.56 24.95
N ALA A 460 19.66 5.33 25.18
CA ALA A 460 18.39 4.82 25.69
C ALA A 460 17.51 4.23 24.57
N LEU A 461 17.29 4.99 23.49
CA LEU A 461 16.26 4.72 22.47
C LEU A 461 16.80 4.35 21.08
N PHE A 462 18.06 4.62 20.76
CA PHE A 462 18.60 4.27 19.42
C PHE A 462 19.41 2.97 19.43
N GLU A 463 20.30 2.80 20.40
CA GLU A 463 21.20 1.63 20.45
C GLU A 463 20.43 0.31 20.67
N PRO A 464 19.53 0.16 21.67
CA PRO A 464 18.74 -1.07 21.84
C PRO A 464 17.76 -1.33 20.69
N TYR A 465 17.31 -0.26 20.01
CA TYR A 465 16.46 -0.37 18.82
C TYR A 465 17.24 -0.94 17.63
N LEU A 466 18.46 -0.46 17.39
CA LEU A 466 19.35 -0.97 16.34
C LEU A 466 19.73 -2.43 16.60
N GLU A 467 20.12 -2.77 17.84
CA GLU A 467 20.44 -4.14 18.26
C GLU A 467 19.24 -5.08 18.03
N SER A 468 18.03 -4.67 18.44
CA SER A 468 16.80 -5.45 18.21
C SER A 468 16.51 -5.67 16.72
N ARG A 469 16.66 -4.63 15.88
CA ARG A 469 16.46 -4.72 14.42
C ARG A 469 17.50 -5.63 13.75
N LEU A 470 18.76 -5.63 14.21
CA LEU A 470 19.81 -6.49 13.68
C LEU A 470 19.72 -7.95 14.18
N ALA A 471 19.33 -8.14 15.44
CA ALA A 471 19.01 -9.47 15.97
C ALA A 471 17.86 -10.12 15.17
N ALA A 472 16.80 -9.36 14.87
CA ALA A 472 15.63 -9.81 14.11
C ALA A 472 15.86 -10.01 12.59
N ALA A 473 16.96 -9.50 12.01
CA ALA A 473 17.30 -9.70 10.61
C ALA A 473 17.50 -11.20 10.29
N ALA A 474 16.91 -11.72 9.20
CA ALA A 474 16.95 -13.15 8.92
C ALA A 474 18.36 -13.61 8.45
N GLY A 475 19.05 -12.79 7.68
CA GLY A 475 20.39 -13.05 7.18
C GLY A 475 21.13 -11.79 6.71
N THR A 476 22.28 -11.97 6.05
CA THR A 476 23.18 -10.88 5.63
C THR A 476 22.50 -9.83 4.74
N ALA A 477 21.61 -10.26 3.85
CA ALA A 477 20.86 -9.38 2.95
C ALA A 477 19.95 -8.37 3.69
N ASP A 478 19.39 -8.75 4.84
CA ASP A 478 18.54 -7.85 5.63
C ASP A 478 19.36 -6.80 6.39
N ILE A 479 20.56 -7.17 6.85
CA ILE A 479 21.51 -6.22 7.44
C ILE A 479 21.88 -5.13 6.43
N LEU A 480 22.14 -5.51 5.17
CA LEU A 480 22.42 -4.54 4.09
C LEU A 480 21.17 -3.71 3.73
N ARG A 481 19.96 -4.29 3.75
CA ARG A 481 18.71 -3.53 3.58
C ARG A 481 18.53 -2.48 4.69
N LEU A 482 18.86 -2.80 5.93
CA LEU A 482 18.83 -1.86 7.06
C LEU A 482 19.83 -0.70 6.85
N VAL A 483 21.09 -0.98 6.47
CA VAL A 483 22.06 0.07 6.09
C VAL A 483 21.50 0.95 4.96
N GLY A 484 20.88 0.36 3.95
CA GLY A 484 20.25 1.08 2.84
C GLY A 484 19.03 1.92 3.24
N HIS A 485 18.29 1.52 4.27
CA HIS A 485 17.21 2.31 4.87
C HIS A 485 17.78 3.50 5.65
N PHE A 486 18.67 3.25 6.62
CA PHE A 486 19.29 4.31 7.43
C PHE A 486 20.03 5.35 6.59
N GLY A 487 20.64 4.95 5.47
CA GLY A 487 21.28 5.91 4.56
C GLY A 487 20.31 6.91 3.91
N ARG A 488 19.02 6.56 3.80
CA ARG A 488 18.00 7.44 3.20
C ARG A 488 17.31 8.35 4.21
N SER A 489 17.12 7.87 5.44
CA SER A 489 16.40 8.61 6.49
C SER A 489 17.32 9.32 7.48
N LEU A 490 18.51 8.79 7.74
CA LEU A 490 19.39 9.16 8.87
C LEU A 490 20.89 8.97 8.53
N PRO A 491 21.43 9.58 7.45
CA PRO A 491 22.80 9.33 6.99
C PRO A 491 23.88 9.62 8.05
N GLU A 492 23.63 10.54 8.98
CA GLU A 492 24.53 10.90 10.08
C GLU A 492 24.74 9.75 11.09
N VAL A 493 23.83 8.78 11.14
CA VAL A 493 23.98 7.53 11.91
C VAL A 493 25.15 6.71 11.37
N LEU A 494 25.22 6.58 10.04
CA LEU A 494 26.19 5.73 9.35
C LEU A 494 27.60 6.33 9.31
N GLN A 495 27.80 7.52 9.87
CA GLN A 495 29.11 8.12 10.12
C GLN A 495 29.68 7.73 11.51
N GLN A 496 28.88 7.09 12.38
CA GLN A 496 29.26 6.81 13.77
C GLN A 496 29.94 5.44 13.88
N ALA A 497 31.21 5.41 14.30
CA ALA A 497 32.03 4.19 14.36
C ALA A 497 31.33 3.03 15.10
N ALA A 498 30.86 3.27 16.33
CA ALA A 498 30.15 2.24 17.12
C ALA A 498 28.97 1.61 16.37
N VAL A 499 28.20 2.37 15.58
CA VAL A 499 27.08 1.84 14.79
C VAL A 499 27.59 0.98 13.62
N ARG A 500 28.66 1.41 12.94
CA ARG A 500 29.33 0.59 11.91
C ARG A 500 29.83 -0.71 12.51
N ASP A 501 30.37 -0.66 13.72
CA ASP A 501 30.91 -1.84 14.41
C ASP A 501 29.79 -2.81 14.82
N THR A 502 28.64 -2.32 15.33
CA THR A 502 27.42 -3.15 15.53
C THR A 502 26.97 -3.83 14.22
N PHE A 503 26.96 -3.11 13.09
CA PHE A 503 26.64 -3.72 11.79
C PHE A 503 27.62 -4.84 11.40
N LYS A 504 28.93 -4.71 11.70
CA LYS A 504 29.94 -5.75 11.43
C LYS A 504 29.76 -6.96 12.34
N GLU A 505 29.52 -6.74 13.63
CA GLU A 505 29.34 -7.80 14.63
C GLU A 505 28.14 -8.68 14.27
N TYR A 506 26.99 -8.08 13.98
CA TYR A 506 25.82 -8.84 13.53
C TYR A 506 26.01 -9.47 12.14
N LEU A 507 26.71 -8.84 11.19
CA LEU A 507 27.04 -9.48 9.91
C LEU A 507 27.84 -10.77 10.12
N LEU A 508 28.87 -10.72 10.97
CA LEU A 508 29.70 -11.86 11.33
C LEU A 508 28.90 -12.93 12.09
N GLU A 509 27.97 -12.54 12.97
CA GLU A 509 27.08 -13.45 13.69
C GLU A 509 26.15 -14.23 12.74
N LYS A 510 25.56 -13.56 11.73
CA LYS A 510 24.75 -14.24 10.72
C LYS A 510 25.63 -15.14 9.82
N LEU A 511 26.74 -14.62 9.30
CA LEU A 511 27.69 -15.39 8.47
C LEU A 511 28.24 -16.67 9.16
N GLN A 512 28.40 -16.66 10.48
CA GLN A 512 28.81 -17.84 11.25
C GLN A 512 27.75 -18.95 11.30
N ARG A 513 26.48 -18.65 11.02
CA ARG A 513 25.36 -19.61 11.03
C ARG A 513 25.00 -20.14 9.65
N GLU A 514 25.51 -19.55 8.58
CA GLU A 514 25.24 -19.96 7.21
C GLU A 514 25.86 -21.33 6.89
N SER A 515 25.07 -22.20 6.25
CA SER A 515 25.54 -23.52 5.80
C SER A 515 26.44 -23.44 4.57
N ASP A 516 26.30 -22.38 3.76
CA ASP A 516 27.19 -22.08 2.64
C ASP A 516 27.77 -20.65 2.78
N PRO A 517 28.98 -20.54 3.36
CA PRO A 517 29.68 -19.27 3.49
C PRO A 517 30.08 -18.62 2.17
N VAL A 518 30.20 -19.37 1.06
CA VAL A 518 30.56 -18.81 -0.25
C VAL A 518 29.36 -18.07 -0.82
N ALA A 519 28.23 -18.77 -0.96
CA ALA A 519 26.99 -18.18 -1.45
C ALA A 519 26.54 -16.96 -0.62
N ALA A 520 26.66 -17.04 0.72
CA ALA A 520 26.27 -15.96 1.62
C ALA A 520 27.12 -14.69 1.46
N VAL A 521 28.42 -14.81 1.15
CA VAL A 521 29.31 -13.66 0.89
C VAL A 521 29.18 -13.15 -0.54
N THR A 522 28.96 -14.03 -1.52
CA THR A 522 28.63 -13.62 -2.89
C THR A 522 27.35 -12.78 -2.92
N ALA A 523 26.32 -13.15 -2.16
CA ALA A 523 25.09 -12.36 -2.00
C ALA A 523 25.32 -10.96 -1.37
N VAL A 524 26.29 -10.83 -0.46
CA VAL A 524 26.73 -9.52 0.07
C VAL A 524 27.30 -8.66 -1.07
N HIS A 525 28.20 -9.20 -1.89
CA HIS A 525 28.79 -8.50 -3.03
C HIS A 525 27.77 -8.13 -4.11
N GLU A 526 26.80 -9.00 -4.41
CA GLU A 526 25.71 -8.65 -5.33
C GLU A 526 24.91 -7.45 -4.82
N ALA A 527 24.60 -7.39 -3.52
CA ALA A 527 23.90 -6.26 -2.91
C ALA A 527 24.74 -4.97 -2.96
N VAL A 528 26.06 -5.02 -2.70
CA VAL A 528 26.96 -3.86 -2.86
C VAL A 528 26.96 -3.37 -4.31
N GLN A 529 27.13 -4.27 -5.29
CA GLN A 529 27.10 -3.90 -6.71
C GLN A 529 25.74 -3.36 -7.16
N GLN A 530 24.62 -3.87 -6.61
CA GLN A 530 23.30 -3.33 -6.87
C GLN A 530 23.17 -1.91 -6.27
N ALA A 531 23.70 -1.68 -5.07
CA ALA A 531 23.72 -0.36 -4.44
C ALA A 531 24.57 0.66 -5.24
N GLU A 532 25.75 0.28 -5.74
CA GLU A 532 26.54 1.07 -6.69
C GLU A 532 25.73 1.46 -7.94
N LYS A 533 25.11 0.45 -8.59
CA LYS A 533 24.32 0.63 -9.83
C LYS A 533 23.11 1.56 -9.57
N GLN A 534 22.56 1.54 -8.36
CA GLN A 534 21.51 2.48 -7.92
C GLN A 534 22.05 3.87 -7.57
N ARG A 535 23.23 4.00 -6.93
CA ARG A 535 23.88 5.29 -6.65
C ARG A 535 24.15 6.07 -7.93
N ARG A 536 24.60 5.41 -9.01
CA ARG A 536 24.76 5.99 -10.35
C ARG A 536 23.44 6.50 -10.98
N ARG A 537 22.30 6.24 -10.34
CA ARG A 537 20.94 6.72 -10.68
C ARG A 537 20.30 7.55 -9.55
N GLY A 538 21.07 7.96 -8.53
CA GLY A 538 20.60 8.75 -7.38
C GLY A 538 19.87 7.97 -6.27
N GLY A 539 19.79 6.63 -6.34
CA GLY A 539 18.96 5.82 -5.44
C GLY A 539 19.57 5.41 -4.09
N VAL A 540 20.87 5.65 -3.87
CA VAL A 540 21.62 5.26 -2.66
C VAL A 540 22.58 6.38 -2.25
N TYR A 541 22.61 6.69 -0.95
CA TYR A 541 23.41 7.76 -0.36
C TYR A 541 24.88 7.32 -0.14
N PRO A 542 25.86 8.24 -0.21
CA PRO A 542 27.28 7.91 -0.09
C PRO A 542 27.65 7.16 1.20
N GLU A 543 27.05 7.54 2.33
CA GLU A 543 27.30 6.99 3.66
C GLU A 543 26.90 5.51 3.74
N ALA A 544 25.72 5.16 3.20
CA ALA A 544 25.28 3.77 3.14
C ALA A 544 26.13 2.93 2.21
N LEU A 545 26.54 3.46 1.04
CA LEU A 545 27.44 2.70 0.18
C LEU A 545 28.80 2.47 0.85
N SER A 546 29.37 3.47 1.54
CA SER A 546 30.61 3.31 2.31
C SER A 546 30.52 2.21 3.38
N VAL A 547 29.39 2.12 4.09
CA VAL A 547 29.17 1.05 5.08
C VAL A 547 28.94 -0.31 4.40
N MET A 548 28.24 -0.37 3.26
CA MET A 548 28.06 -1.60 2.49
C MET A 548 29.40 -2.13 1.93
N GLU A 549 30.25 -1.25 1.41
CA GLU A 549 31.62 -1.56 0.96
C GLU A 549 32.46 -2.10 2.13
N GLU A 550 32.45 -1.42 3.28
CA GLU A 550 33.15 -1.84 4.51
C GLU A 550 32.67 -3.22 5.01
N LEU A 551 31.35 -3.46 5.03
CA LEU A 551 30.77 -4.77 5.36
C LEU A 551 31.16 -5.85 4.34
N GLY A 552 31.28 -5.52 3.06
CA GLY A 552 31.84 -6.41 2.03
C GLY A 552 33.27 -6.84 2.35
N THR A 553 34.14 -5.90 2.77
CA THR A 553 35.53 -6.23 3.17
C THR A 553 35.61 -7.14 4.40
N VAL A 554 34.64 -7.02 5.33
CA VAL A 554 34.54 -7.88 6.52
C VAL A 554 34.07 -9.28 6.14
N ALA A 555 33.11 -9.38 5.22
CA ALA A 555 32.64 -10.63 4.65
C ALA A 555 33.77 -11.38 3.88
N ASP A 556 34.57 -10.66 3.09
CA ASP A 556 35.77 -11.21 2.41
C ASP A 556 36.74 -11.84 3.42
N ARG A 557 37.03 -11.13 4.51
CA ARG A 557 37.99 -11.59 5.54
C ARG A 557 37.44 -12.77 6.32
N PHE A 558 36.13 -12.79 6.60
CA PHE A 558 35.45 -13.93 7.20
C PHE A 558 35.57 -15.18 6.31
N LEU A 559 35.23 -15.07 5.02
CA LEU A 559 35.28 -16.19 4.09
C LEU A 559 36.72 -16.67 3.89
N LEU A 560 37.68 -15.77 3.66
CA LEU A 560 39.10 -16.11 3.57
C LEU A 560 39.57 -16.87 4.81
N ASN A 561 39.18 -16.47 6.01
CA ASN A 561 39.53 -17.21 7.23
C ASN A 561 38.87 -18.59 7.26
N ARG A 562 37.57 -18.69 6.92
CA ARG A 562 36.76 -19.92 7.00
C ARG A 562 37.12 -20.99 5.96
N LEU A 563 37.57 -20.61 4.76
CA LEU A 563 37.87 -21.53 3.65
C LEU A 563 38.94 -22.58 4.00
N SER A 564 38.65 -23.85 3.71
CA SER A 564 39.62 -24.95 3.75
C SER A 564 40.04 -25.34 2.32
N LEU A 565 41.35 -25.40 2.05
CA LEU A 565 41.85 -25.83 0.73
C LEU A 565 41.54 -27.32 0.48
N ASP A 566 41.41 -28.14 1.52
CA ASP A 566 41.12 -29.56 1.40
C ASP A 566 39.65 -29.86 1.03
N GLU A 567 38.73 -28.95 1.37
CA GLU A 567 37.28 -29.14 1.21
C GLU A 567 36.69 -28.36 0.02
N LEU A 568 37.37 -27.31 -0.45
CA LEU A 568 36.88 -26.41 -1.50
C LEU A 568 36.62 -27.11 -2.85
N THR A 569 35.47 -26.84 -3.47
CA THR A 569 35.18 -27.26 -4.86
C THR A 569 35.64 -26.22 -5.89
N MET A 570 35.89 -26.67 -7.12
CA MET A 570 36.22 -25.78 -8.24
C MET A 570 35.08 -24.79 -8.56
N GLU A 571 33.83 -25.22 -8.39
CA GLU A 571 32.63 -24.38 -8.60
C GLU A 571 32.59 -23.24 -7.57
N GLN A 572 32.71 -23.60 -6.28
CA GLN A 572 32.78 -22.62 -5.18
C GLN A 572 33.93 -21.62 -5.36
N LEU A 573 35.12 -22.06 -5.78
CA LEU A 573 36.26 -21.17 -6.03
C LEU A 573 35.89 -20.06 -7.03
N LEU A 574 35.23 -20.41 -8.13
CA LEU A 574 34.93 -19.49 -9.24
C LEU A 574 33.82 -18.48 -8.89
N GLU A 575 33.02 -18.77 -7.87
CA GLU A 575 32.00 -17.86 -7.32
C GLU A 575 32.58 -16.79 -6.37
N ILE A 576 33.79 -16.97 -5.83
CA ILE A 576 34.40 -16.01 -4.86
C ILE A 576 34.84 -14.73 -5.58
N SER A 577 34.00 -13.69 -5.48
CA SER A 577 34.20 -12.38 -6.12
C SER A 577 35.59 -11.75 -5.90
N PHE A 578 36.14 -11.83 -4.69
CA PHE A 578 37.35 -11.09 -4.33
C PHE A 578 38.62 -11.64 -4.99
N LEU A 579 38.66 -12.94 -5.33
CA LEU A 579 39.82 -13.58 -5.99
C LEU A 579 40.06 -13.05 -7.41
N ARG A 580 39.05 -12.43 -8.02
CA ARG A 580 39.12 -11.85 -9.37
C ARG A 580 39.71 -10.44 -9.42
N TYR A 581 39.72 -9.71 -8.29
CA TYR A 581 39.90 -8.25 -8.29
C TYR A 581 40.78 -7.69 -7.16
N ARG A 582 41.24 -8.50 -6.20
CA ARG A 582 42.00 -8.02 -5.03
C ARG A 582 43.32 -8.77 -4.85
N ASP A 583 44.43 -8.03 -4.94
CA ASP A 583 45.76 -8.56 -4.61
C ASP A 583 45.95 -8.68 -3.10
N THR A 584 46.91 -9.51 -2.64
CA THR A 584 47.21 -9.64 -1.21
C THR A 584 47.88 -8.40 -0.59
N ALA A 585 48.10 -7.33 -1.38
CA ALA A 585 48.50 -6.01 -0.92
C ALA A 585 47.32 -5.09 -0.52
N ASP A 586 46.13 -5.31 -1.09
CA ASP A 586 44.98 -4.39 -0.97
C ASP A 586 44.18 -4.56 0.34
N TRP A 587 44.50 -5.58 1.14
CA TRP A 587 43.74 -5.95 2.32
C TRP A 587 44.02 -5.01 3.49
N GLN A 588 42.96 -4.39 4.03
CA GLN A 588 43.02 -3.54 5.22
C GLN A 588 42.18 -4.14 6.37
N PRO A 589 42.73 -4.26 7.59
CA PRO A 589 44.16 -4.26 7.89
C PRO A 589 44.88 -5.41 7.15
N PRO A 590 46.22 -5.40 7.05
CA PRO A 590 46.97 -6.46 6.34
C PRO A 590 46.60 -7.88 6.77
N LEU A 591 46.80 -8.84 5.86
CA LEU A 591 46.69 -10.27 6.16
C LEU A 591 47.90 -10.73 6.98
N ASP A 592 47.69 -11.70 7.87
CA ASP A 592 48.82 -12.43 8.49
C ASP A 592 49.47 -13.38 7.49
N ALA A 593 50.58 -14.01 7.89
CA ALA A 593 51.34 -14.91 7.01
C ALA A 593 50.56 -16.15 6.55
N ILE A 594 49.55 -16.60 7.30
CA ILE A 594 48.75 -17.80 6.99
C ILE A 594 47.61 -17.43 6.03
N ALA A 595 46.87 -16.36 6.36
CA ALA A 595 45.82 -15.83 5.49
C ALA A 595 46.39 -15.32 4.16
N LYS A 596 47.58 -14.69 4.16
CA LYS A 596 48.27 -14.28 2.93
C LYS A 596 48.66 -15.48 2.07
N ARG A 597 49.28 -16.52 2.66
CA ARG A 597 49.62 -17.77 1.95
C ARG A 597 48.39 -18.36 1.27
N LYS A 598 47.28 -18.48 2.01
CA LYS A 598 46.03 -19.05 1.52
C LYS A 598 45.38 -18.16 0.44
N ALA A 599 45.41 -16.84 0.57
CA ALA A 599 44.90 -15.92 -0.43
C ALA A 599 45.71 -15.97 -1.74
N ASN A 600 47.05 -15.94 -1.65
CA ASN A 600 47.93 -16.12 -2.82
C ASN A 600 47.62 -17.43 -3.56
N ALA A 601 47.47 -18.54 -2.83
CA ALA A 601 47.11 -19.83 -3.40
C ALA A 601 45.71 -19.82 -4.06
N LEU A 602 44.70 -19.27 -3.38
CA LEU A 602 43.34 -19.17 -3.93
C LEU A 602 43.28 -18.30 -5.19
N CYS A 603 44.01 -17.18 -5.26
CA CYS A 603 44.07 -16.34 -6.46
C CYS A 603 44.74 -17.07 -7.64
N ALA A 604 45.87 -17.75 -7.42
CA ALA A 604 46.53 -18.54 -8.47
C ALA A 604 45.65 -19.70 -8.97
N ALA A 605 44.93 -20.38 -8.06
CA ALA A 605 43.95 -21.41 -8.42
C ALA A 605 42.75 -20.81 -9.19
N TYR A 606 42.27 -19.63 -8.82
CA TYR A 606 41.18 -18.94 -9.51
C TYR A 606 41.58 -18.62 -10.95
N ARG A 607 42.79 -18.09 -11.16
CA ARG A 607 43.35 -17.86 -12.51
C ARG A 607 43.44 -19.15 -13.30
N TRP A 608 44.02 -20.22 -12.73
CA TRP A 608 44.16 -21.53 -13.38
C TRP A 608 42.83 -22.13 -13.87
N PHE A 609 41.78 -22.10 -13.06
CA PHE A 609 40.50 -22.74 -13.42
C PHE A 609 39.46 -21.79 -14.02
N GLY A 610 39.67 -20.47 -13.92
CA GLY A 610 38.79 -19.42 -14.45
C GLY A 610 39.24 -18.80 -15.78
N GLU A 611 40.54 -18.76 -16.08
CA GLU A 611 41.06 -18.24 -17.36
C GLU A 611 40.89 -19.27 -18.49
N GLU A 612 40.63 -18.81 -19.71
CA GLU A 612 40.34 -19.69 -20.86
C GLU A 612 41.56 -20.54 -21.27
N SER A 613 42.74 -19.91 -21.31
CA SER A 613 44.03 -20.51 -21.67
C SER A 613 45.11 -20.10 -20.66
N PRO A 614 45.13 -20.71 -19.45
CA PRO A 614 46.10 -20.36 -18.40
C PRO A 614 47.50 -20.87 -18.74
N ASP A 615 48.52 -20.14 -18.30
CA ASP A 615 49.94 -20.45 -18.47
C ASP A 615 50.70 -20.44 -17.13
N GLU A 616 52.03 -20.51 -17.16
CA GLU A 616 52.86 -20.47 -15.95
C GLU A 616 52.93 -19.10 -15.24
N GLU A 617 52.50 -17.99 -15.86
CA GLU A 617 52.54 -16.66 -15.22
C GLU A 617 51.55 -16.55 -14.04
N ILE A 618 50.56 -17.46 -13.96
CA ILE A 618 49.65 -17.56 -12.81
C ILE A 618 50.36 -17.96 -11.50
N PHE A 619 51.58 -18.53 -11.60
CA PHE A 619 52.42 -18.91 -10.46
C PHE A 619 53.52 -17.87 -10.16
N ALA A 620 53.59 -16.77 -10.90
CA ALA A 620 54.62 -15.75 -10.72
C ALA A 620 54.54 -15.11 -9.32
N GLY A 621 55.66 -15.10 -8.60
CA GLY A 621 55.76 -14.52 -7.26
C GLY A 621 55.29 -15.42 -6.11
N LEU A 622 54.77 -16.62 -6.38
CA LEU A 622 54.48 -17.61 -5.33
C LEU A 622 55.78 -18.14 -4.70
N THR A 623 55.77 -18.35 -3.39
CA THR A 623 56.79 -19.17 -2.72
C THR A 623 56.59 -20.65 -3.05
N PRO A 624 57.62 -21.52 -2.91
CA PRO A 624 57.48 -22.95 -3.20
C PRO A 624 56.33 -23.63 -2.44
N ARG A 625 56.08 -23.20 -1.20
CA ARG A 625 54.98 -23.70 -0.36
C ARG A 625 53.59 -23.26 -0.82
N GLU A 626 53.47 -22.15 -1.54
CA GLU A 626 52.21 -21.71 -2.13
C GLU A 626 51.99 -22.41 -3.47
N LEU A 627 53.04 -22.61 -4.26
CA LEU A 627 53.01 -23.45 -5.46
C LEU A 627 52.57 -24.88 -5.12
N ASP A 628 53.15 -25.49 -4.08
CA ASP A 628 52.75 -26.81 -3.57
C ASP A 628 51.25 -26.85 -3.23
N ASP A 629 50.72 -25.87 -2.48
CA ASP A 629 49.30 -25.82 -2.10
C ASP A 629 48.39 -25.76 -3.33
N VAL A 630 48.72 -24.90 -4.30
CA VAL A 630 47.94 -24.70 -5.53
C VAL A 630 47.97 -25.95 -6.40
N GLN A 631 49.15 -26.57 -6.57
CA GLN A 631 49.29 -27.76 -7.39
C GLN A 631 48.61 -28.99 -6.76
N LEU A 632 48.64 -29.14 -5.44
CA LEU A 632 47.86 -30.18 -4.74
C LEU A 632 46.35 -29.97 -4.93
N LEU A 633 45.87 -28.73 -4.82
CA LEU A 633 44.48 -28.35 -5.04
C LEU A 633 44.02 -28.64 -6.48
N GLY A 634 44.76 -28.15 -7.48
CA GLY A 634 44.46 -28.37 -8.89
C GLY A 634 44.60 -29.84 -9.30
N ALA A 635 45.57 -30.57 -8.75
CA ALA A 635 45.72 -32.01 -8.98
C ALA A 635 44.55 -32.82 -8.39
N ARG A 636 43.93 -32.38 -7.29
CA ARG A 636 42.67 -32.97 -6.78
C ARG A 636 41.55 -32.80 -7.80
N TRP A 637 41.27 -31.57 -8.21
CA TRP A 637 40.17 -31.30 -9.15
C TRP A 637 40.39 -31.93 -10.53
N LEU A 638 41.61 -31.96 -11.07
CA LEU A 638 41.93 -32.66 -12.33
C LEU A 638 41.84 -34.20 -12.20
N LYS A 639 42.10 -34.75 -11.01
CA LYS A 639 41.84 -36.17 -10.70
C LYS A 639 40.34 -36.46 -10.58
N GLU A 640 39.51 -35.49 -10.23
CA GLU A 640 38.04 -35.62 -10.14
C GLU A 640 37.34 -35.35 -11.49
N ALA A 641 37.90 -34.47 -12.34
CA ALA A 641 37.34 -34.05 -13.61
C ALA A 641 36.99 -35.21 -14.57
N ARG A 642 35.84 -35.15 -15.24
CA ARG A 642 35.36 -36.21 -16.15
C ARG A 642 36.05 -36.23 -17.52
N SER A 643 36.66 -35.12 -17.93
CA SER A 643 37.40 -34.94 -19.20
C SER A 643 38.87 -34.64 -18.92
N LEU A 644 39.74 -34.97 -19.87
CA LEU A 644 41.12 -34.47 -19.95
C LEU A 644 41.26 -33.23 -20.86
N GLU A 645 40.25 -32.97 -21.71
CA GLU A 645 40.24 -31.87 -22.67
C GLU A 645 39.38 -30.70 -22.13
N PRO A 646 39.81 -29.43 -22.30
CA PRO A 646 41.04 -28.98 -22.96
C PRO A 646 42.31 -29.30 -22.14
N PHE A 647 43.39 -29.71 -22.82
CA PHE A 647 44.59 -30.24 -22.19
C PHE A 647 45.45 -29.18 -21.49
N ASP A 648 45.27 -27.91 -21.84
CA ASP A 648 46.15 -26.78 -21.50
C ASP A 648 46.27 -26.54 -19.99
N ARG A 649 45.27 -26.99 -19.21
CA ARG A 649 45.26 -26.93 -17.74
C ARG A 649 46.06 -28.06 -17.07
N LEU A 650 46.34 -29.17 -17.75
CA LEU A 650 47.02 -30.35 -17.18
C LEU A 650 48.52 -30.14 -16.85
N PRO A 651 49.35 -29.49 -17.69
CA PRO A 651 50.77 -29.31 -17.40
C PRO A 651 51.06 -28.59 -16.08
N LEU A 652 50.22 -27.63 -15.74
CA LEU A 652 50.41 -26.70 -14.62
C LEU A 652 50.40 -27.43 -13.26
N ALA A 653 49.72 -28.58 -13.15
CA ALA A 653 49.76 -29.47 -11.98
C ALA A 653 51.09 -30.21 -11.78
N PHE A 654 51.99 -30.17 -12.77
CA PHE A 654 53.29 -30.85 -12.76
C PHE A 654 54.46 -29.91 -13.06
N TYR A 655 54.20 -28.60 -13.23
CA TYR A 655 55.20 -27.56 -13.40
C TYR A 655 56.10 -27.48 -12.16
N HIS A 656 57.38 -27.11 -12.31
CA HIS A 656 58.27 -26.82 -11.17
C HIS A 656 58.97 -25.47 -11.36
N SER A 657 59.76 -25.35 -12.43
CA SER A 657 60.42 -24.10 -12.84
C SER A 657 60.89 -24.19 -14.29
N SER A 658 60.94 -23.05 -14.98
CA SER A 658 61.52 -22.94 -16.33
C SER A 658 62.98 -23.39 -16.42
N GLU A 659 63.73 -23.28 -15.31
CA GLU A 659 65.16 -23.63 -15.22
C GLU A 659 65.44 -25.12 -14.96
N ARG A 660 64.41 -25.97 -14.76
CA ARG A 660 64.58 -27.38 -14.39
C ARG A 660 65.34 -28.20 -15.44
N GLU A 661 66.42 -28.87 -15.01
CA GLU A 661 67.21 -29.71 -15.90
C GLU A 661 66.37 -30.85 -16.51
N GLY A 662 66.38 -30.92 -17.84
CA GLY A 662 65.62 -31.90 -18.62
C GLY A 662 64.17 -31.50 -18.93
N GLY A 663 63.71 -30.33 -18.48
CA GLY A 663 62.44 -29.66 -18.84
C GLY A 663 61.57 -29.29 -17.64
N PRO A 664 60.69 -28.26 -17.77
CA PRO A 664 59.97 -27.64 -16.65
C PRO A 664 58.97 -28.54 -15.89
N LEU A 665 58.49 -29.63 -16.49
CA LEU A 665 57.42 -30.47 -15.90
C LEU A 665 57.94 -31.81 -15.34
N ASP A 666 57.20 -32.41 -14.42
CA ASP A 666 57.26 -33.86 -14.20
C ASP A 666 56.45 -34.61 -15.29
N TYR A 667 57.10 -34.81 -16.43
CA TYR A 667 56.53 -35.52 -17.57
C TYR A 667 56.21 -37.00 -17.29
N ASP A 668 56.95 -37.63 -16.38
CA ASP A 668 56.72 -39.04 -16.04
C ASP A 668 55.42 -39.18 -15.25
N ALA A 669 55.14 -38.27 -14.31
CA ALA A 669 53.88 -38.23 -13.55
C ALA A 669 52.69 -37.73 -14.39
N LEU A 670 52.89 -36.72 -15.24
CA LEU A 670 51.85 -36.17 -16.13
C LEU A 670 51.34 -37.20 -17.13
N LEU A 671 52.24 -37.92 -17.83
CA LEU A 671 51.80 -38.99 -18.76
C LEU A 671 51.18 -40.17 -18.02
N ASP A 672 51.63 -40.52 -16.82
CA ASP A 672 50.96 -41.55 -16.01
C ASP A 672 49.54 -41.12 -15.61
N LEU A 673 49.26 -39.83 -15.35
CA LEU A 673 47.90 -39.31 -15.13
C LEU A 673 47.05 -39.43 -16.40
N VAL A 674 47.53 -38.92 -17.54
CA VAL A 674 46.81 -38.95 -18.83
C VAL A 674 46.43 -40.39 -19.20
N VAL A 675 47.37 -41.33 -19.09
CA VAL A 675 47.13 -42.75 -19.41
C VAL A 675 46.13 -43.39 -18.44
N ARG A 676 46.19 -43.10 -17.13
CA ARG A 676 45.23 -43.61 -16.14
C ARG A 676 43.82 -43.06 -16.35
N LYS A 677 43.68 -41.81 -16.77
CA LYS A 677 42.40 -41.14 -17.04
C LYS A 677 41.78 -41.59 -18.37
N ALA A 678 42.60 -41.79 -19.40
CA ALA A 678 42.16 -42.31 -20.69
C ALA A 678 41.77 -43.80 -20.63
N GLY A 679 42.43 -44.59 -19.76
CA GLY A 679 42.07 -45.97 -19.48
C GLY A 679 42.25 -46.89 -20.69
N ASN A 680 41.15 -47.27 -21.34
CA ASN A 680 41.17 -48.03 -22.59
C ASN A 680 41.16 -47.15 -23.84
N ASP A 681 40.80 -45.87 -23.74
CA ASP A 681 40.79 -44.96 -24.88
C ASP A 681 42.18 -44.43 -25.21
N LYS A 682 42.89 -45.19 -26.04
CA LYS A 682 44.21 -44.82 -26.56
C LYS A 682 44.18 -43.54 -27.40
N GLU A 683 43.06 -43.18 -28.00
CA GLU A 683 42.93 -42.00 -28.87
C GLU A 683 43.09 -40.71 -28.08
N THR A 684 42.49 -40.60 -26.88
CA THR A 684 42.70 -39.44 -26.00
C THR A 684 44.17 -39.27 -25.60
N VAL A 685 44.94 -40.36 -25.46
CA VAL A 685 46.40 -40.25 -25.24
C VAL A 685 47.11 -39.73 -26.49
N TYR A 686 46.71 -40.16 -27.70
CA TYR A 686 47.29 -39.67 -28.95
C TYR A 686 46.95 -38.20 -29.21
N ARG A 687 45.71 -37.76 -28.95
CA ARG A 687 45.32 -36.34 -29.03
C ARG A 687 46.13 -35.47 -28.05
N PHE A 688 46.41 -35.96 -26.83
CA PHE A 688 47.30 -35.27 -25.89
C PHE A 688 48.73 -35.15 -26.44
N LEU A 689 49.31 -36.23 -27.00
CA LEU A 689 50.64 -36.20 -27.61
C LEU A 689 50.70 -35.22 -28.80
N ASP A 690 49.67 -35.23 -29.66
CA ASP A 690 49.58 -34.38 -30.84
C ASP A 690 49.39 -32.89 -30.51
N TRP A 691 48.65 -32.57 -29.43
CA TRP A 691 48.57 -31.20 -28.88
C TRP A 691 49.91 -30.78 -28.25
N SER A 692 50.49 -31.63 -27.41
CA SER A 692 51.65 -31.28 -26.57
C SER A 692 52.88 -30.80 -27.35
N GLN A 693 53.13 -31.36 -28.54
CA GLN A 693 54.28 -31.02 -29.38
C GLN A 693 54.27 -29.57 -29.90
N HIS A 694 53.15 -28.86 -29.77
CA HIS A 694 53.01 -27.45 -30.13
C HIS A 694 53.20 -26.49 -28.94
N SER A 695 53.29 -27.01 -27.70
CA SER A 695 53.48 -26.20 -26.48
C SER A 695 54.95 -26.17 -26.04
N TRP A 696 55.41 -24.98 -25.61
CA TRP A 696 56.79 -24.72 -25.18
C TRP A 696 57.21 -25.59 -23.98
N LEU A 697 56.24 -25.92 -23.11
CA LEU A 697 56.40 -26.77 -21.93
C LEU A 697 56.88 -28.18 -22.28
N PHE A 698 56.72 -28.63 -23.53
CA PHE A 698 57.14 -29.94 -24.04
C PHE A 698 58.27 -29.84 -25.07
N ALA A 699 58.39 -28.70 -25.76
CA ALA A 699 59.37 -28.46 -26.81
C ALA A 699 60.20 -27.18 -26.58
N SER A 700 61.46 -27.37 -26.15
CA SER A 700 62.47 -26.29 -26.06
C SER A 700 62.69 -25.51 -27.37
N SER A 701 62.32 -26.11 -28.49
CA SER A 701 62.14 -25.48 -29.81
C SER A 701 61.37 -26.46 -30.70
N GLY A 702 60.77 -26.00 -31.80
CA GLY A 702 60.07 -26.85 -32.77
C GLY A 702 60.93 -27.93 -33.47
N LYS A 703 62.22 -28.06 -33.09
CA LYS A 703 63.15 -29.12 -33.54
C LYS A 703 63.62 -30.05 -32.40
N LYS A 704 63.28 -29.78 -31.13
CA LYS A 704 63.80 -30.52 -29.97
C LYS A 704 62.83 -30.53 -28.78
N LEU A 705 62.27 -31.72 -28.49
CA LEU A 705 61.54 -32.00 -27.24
C LEU A 705 62.47 -31.98 -26.02
N TRP A 706 61.90 -31.70 -24.85
CA TRP A 706 62.61 -31.77 -23.57
C TRP A 706 63.11 -33.21 -23.27
N PRO A 707 64.34 -33.41 -22.75
CA PRO A 707 64.91 -34.75 -22.51
C PRO A 707 64.05 -35.66 -21.63
N ASN A 708 63.47 -35.13 -20.55
CA ASN A 708 62.60 -35.92 -19.67
C ASN A 708 61.26 -36.24 -20.37
N TYR A 709 60.72 -35.33 -21.19
CA TYR A 709 59.52 -35.61 -21.97
C TYR A 709 59.73 -36.73 -22.99
N LYS A 710 60.83 -36.68 -23.76
CA LYS A 710 61.24 -37.77 -24.65
C LYS A 710 61.29 -39.11 -23.91
N ARG A 711 61.89 -39.15 -22.71
CA ARG A 711 61.98 -40.36 -21.89
C ARG A 711 60.61 -40.90 -21.49
N ALA A 712 59.69 -40.04 -21.10
CA ALA A 712 58.34 -40.40 -20.68
C ALA A 712 57.50 -40.93 -21.88
N VAL A 713 57.57 -40.29 -23.05
CA VAL A 713 56.93 -40.76 -24.28
C VAL A 713 57.46 -42.13 -24.72
N LEU A 714 58.79 -42.34 -24.69
CA LEU A 714 59.36 -43.66 -24.97
C LEU A 714 58.84 -44.72 -23.99
N ARG A 715 58.77 -44.39 -22.69
CA ARG A 715 58.27 -45.28 -21.64
C ARG A 715 56.82 -45.71 -21.90
N TYR A 716 55.95 -44.79 -22.36
CA TYR A 716 54.56 -45.09 -22.70
C TYR A 716 54.45 -46.20 -23.77
N PHE A 717 55.10 -46.05 -24.92
CA PHE A 717 55.02 -47.09 -25.99
C PHE A 717 55.73 -48.40 -25.61
N LEU A 718 56.80 -48.34 -24.80
CA LEU A 718 57.54 -49.55 -24.38
C LEU A 718 56.81 -50.35 -23.29
N LYS A 719 55.97 -49.70 -22.47
CA LYS A 719 55.28 -50.31 -21.32
C LYS A 719 53.77 -50.51 -21.54
N SER A 720 53.09 -49.49 -22.05
CA SER A 720 51.62 -49.38 -22.06
C SER A 720 50.99 -49.64 -23.43
N ASP A 721 51.58 -49.13 -24.52
CA ASP A 721 51.14 -49.49 -25.89
C ASP A 721 52.27 -49.91 -26.83
N ARG A 722 52.60 -51.21 -26.76
CA ARG A 722 53.57 -51.87 -27.64
C ARG A 722 53.07 -52.11 -29.06
N GLU A 723 51.78 -51.87 -29.33
CA GLU A 723 51.11 -52.26 -30.58
C GLU A 723 50.69 -51.06 -31.44
N ALA A 724 50.72 -49.83 -30.91
CA ALA A 724 50.41 -48.60 -31.63
C ALA A 724 50.99 -48.55 -33.07
N PHE A 725 52.29 -48.82 -33.22
CA PHE A 725 52.99 -48.81 -34.52
C PHE A 725 52.57 -49.93 -35.48
N LYS A 726 51.81 -50.94 -35.04
CA LYS A 726 51.16 -51.94 -35.89
C LYS A 726 49.87 -51.40 -36.51
N ASN A 727 49.08 -50.62 -35.76
CA ASN A 727 47.84 -50.02 -36.27
C ASN A 727 48.15 -49.15 -37.51
N ARG A 728 47.30 -49.24 -38.54
CA ARG A 728 47.41 -48.43 -39.77
C ARG A 728 46.89 -47.00 -39.55
N GLU A 729 45.89 -46.84 -38.69
CA GLU A 729 45.24 -45.58 -38.39
C GLU A 729 46.18 -44.66 -37.60
N PHE A 730 46.69 -45.11 -36.45
CA PHE A 730 47.68 -44.38 -35.65
C PHE A 730 48.86 -43.85 -36.50
N ARG A 731 49.34 -44.66 -37.45
CA ARG A 731 50.43 -44.27 -38.35
C ARG A 731 50.03 -43.09 -39.26
N LYS A 732 48.86 -43.17 -39.90
CA LYS A 732 48.37 -42.11 -40.80
C LYS A 732 47.98 -40.84 -40.05
N THR A 733 47.41 -40.96 -38.85
CA THR A 733 46.77 -39.84 -38.12
C THR A 733 47.74 -39.09 -37.20
N HIS A 734 48.70 -39.77 -36.56
CA HIS A 734 49.62 -39.16 -35.57
C HIS A 734 51.11 -39.32 -35.91
N LEU A 735 51.54 -40.44 -36.51
CA LEU A 735 52.97 -40.62 -36.85
C LEU A 735 53.40 -39.75 -38.03
N ASP A 736 52.64 -39.81 -39.13
CA ASP A 736 52.98 -39.13 -40.39
C ASP A 736 52.74 -37.61 -40.31
N THR A 737 51.89 -37.16 -39.39
CA THR A 737 51.49 -35.76 -39.13
C THR A 737 52.35 -35.06 -38.07
N ALA A 738 53.00 -35.81 -37.17
CA ALA A 738 53.77 -35.26 -36.06
C ALA A 738 54.94 -34.37 -36.50
N THR A 739 55.33 -33.46 -35.61
CA THR A 739 56.53 -32.62 -35.74
C THR A 739 57.81 -33.45 -35.89
N PRO A 740 58.87 -32.95 -36.57
CA PRO A 740 60.13 -33.68 -36.71
C PRO A 740 60.76 -34.10 -35.37
N ALA A 741 60.54 -33.30 -34.32
CA ALA A 741 61.00 -33.61 -32.96
C ALA A 741 60.29 -34.85 -32.38
N MET A 742 58.96 -34.95 -32.54
CA MET A 742 58.17 -36.08 -32.06
C MET A 742 58.31 -37.32 -32.95
N GLN A 743 58.36 -37.15 -34.28
CA GLN A 743 58.69 -38.23 -35.22
C GLN A 743 60.02 -38.92 -34.90
N THR A 744 61.01 -38.19 -34.40
CA THR A 744 62.29 -38.78 -33.96
C THR A 744 62.08 -39.74 -32.78
N VAL A 745 61.24 -39.37 -31.80
CA VAL A 745 60.92 -40.21 -30.63
C VAL A 745 60.06 -41.42 -31.03
N TYR A 746 59.06 -41.21 -31.89
CA TYR A 746 58.23 -42.29 -32.42
C TYR A 746 59.05 -43.32 -33.22
N ASN A 747 60.00 -42.88 -34.06
CA ASN A 747 60.87 -43.80 -34.79
C ASN A 747 61.84 -44.57 -33.87
N GLU A 748 62.29 -43.94 -32.78
CA GLU A 748 63.11 -44.61 -31.76
C GLU A 748 62.30 -45.66 -30.98
N ALA A 749 61.08 -45.35 -30.54
CA ALA A 749 60.16 -46.32 -29.94
C ALA A 749 59.89 -47.50 -30.88
N ARG A 750 59.61 -47.22 -32.16
CA ARG A 750 59.39 -48.21 -33.21
C ARG A 750 60.62 -49.09 -33.45
N ALA A 751 61.84 -48.54 -33.40
CA ALA A 751 63.08 -49.31 -33.54
C ALA A 751 63.35 -50.23 -32.34
N GLN A 752 63.00 -49.77 -31.13
CA GLN A 752 63.09 -50.59 -29.92
C GLN A 752 62.01 -51.68 -29.87
N LEU A 753 60.79 -51.41 -30.32
CA LEU A 753 59.69 -52.40 -30.43
C LEU A 753 59.83 -53.36 -31.62
N ALA A 754 60.67 -53.04 -32.61
CA ALA A 754 60.91 -53.89 -33.78
C ALA A 754 61.58 -55.23 -33.42
N SER A 755 61.16 -56.30 -34.10
CA SER A 755 61.70 -57.65 -33.93
C SER A 755 63.18 -57.74 -34.38
N PRO A 756 63.96 -58.73 -33.89
CA PRO A 756 65.41 -58.81 -34.18
C PRO A 756 65.75 -58.79 -35.67
N LEU A 757 64.97 -59.46 -36.51
CA LEU A 757 65.12 -59.47 -37.98
C LEU A 757 64.92 -58.07 -38.60
N ALA A 758 63.94 -57.30 -38.12
CA ALA A 758 63.66 -55.96 -38.64
C ALA A 758 64.79 -54.96 -38.33
N ARG A 759 65.46 -55.10 -37.18
CA ARG A 759 66.63 -54.27 -36.80
C ARG A 759 67.89 -54.54 -37.64
N TRP A 760 67.96 -55.70 -38.30
CA TRP A 760 69.07 -56.05 -39.21
C TRP A 760 68.88 -55.40 -40.60
N VAL A 761 67.66 -55.48 -41.15
CA VAL A 761 67.31 -54.99 -42.50
C VAL A 761 67.41 -53.45 -42.64
N SER A 762 67.30 -52.69 -41.55
CA SER A 762 67.53 -51.24 -41.58
C SER A 762 69.01 -50.86 -41.68
N ARG A 763 69.94 -51.76 -41.32
CA ARG A 763 71.37 -51.44 -41.12
C ARG A 763 72.28 -51.80 -42.30
N SER A 764 71.84 -52.66 -43.23
CA SER A 764 72.67 -53.13 -44.37
C SER A 764 72.45 -52.38 -45.69
N ARG A 765 71.46 -51.48 -45.78
CA ARG A 765 71.01 -50.83 -47.04
C ARG A 765 72.06 -50.01 -47.78
N PHE A 766 73.19 -49.69 -47.14
CA PHE A 766 74.26 -48.86 -47.72
C PHE A 766 75.28 -49.66 -48.56
N GLN A 767 75.40 -50.98 -48.38
CA GLN A 767 76.44 -51.77 -49.07
C GLN A 767 75.99 -52.45 -50.38
N ILE A 768 74.68 -52.55 -50.64
CA ILE A 768 74.14 -53.30 -51.79
C ILE A 768 74.04 -52.44 -53.08
N LEU A 769 74.17 -51.11 -52.96
CA LEU A 769 73.99 -50.18 -54.08
C LEU A 769 75.15 -50.08 -55.09
N ILE A 770 76.28 -50.74 -54.85
CA ILE A 770 77.51 -50.58 -55.66
C ILE A 770 77.68 -51.69 -56.73
N SER A 771 77.00 -52.83 -56.61
CA SER A 771 77.20 -54.00 -57.50
C SER A 771 76.15 -54.19 -58.61
N GLY A 772 75.24 -53.24 -58.82
CA GLY A 772 74.08 -53.42 -59.71
C GLY A 772 74.32 -53.18 -61.21
N SER A 773 75.42 -52.51 -61.59
CA SER A 773 75.52 -51.80 -62.87
C SER A 773 75.73 -52.65 -64.13
N ILE A 774 76.02 -53.94 -64.00
CA ILE A 774 76.49 -54.79 -65.12
C ILE A 774 75.35 -55.57 -65.81
N LEU A 775 74.25 -55.89 -65.11
CA LEU A 775 73.17 -56.71 -65.67
C LEU A 775 72.27 -55.98 -66.69
N GLY A 776 72.17 -54.65 -66.61
CA GLY A 776 71.21 -53.87 -67.40
C GLY A 776 71.48 -53.87 -68.92
N ILE A 777 72.74 -53.99 -69.33
CA ILE A 777 73.15 -53.88 -70.75
C ILE A 777 72.77 -55.16 -71.53
N ILE A 778 72.83 -56.33 -70.88
CA ILE A 778 72.55 -57.63 -71.52
C ILE A 778 71.06 -57.79 -71.84
N LEU A 779 70.18 -57.28 -70.98
CA LEU A 779 68.72 -57.41 -71.15
C LEU A 779 68.15 -56.59 -72.32
N ILE A 780 68.75 -55.44 -72.64
CA ILE A 780 68.27 -54.57 -73.73
C ILE A 780 68.57 -55.20 -75.11
N ALA A 781 69.71 -55.88 -75.26
CA ALA A 781 70.07 -56.57 -76.50
C ALA A 781 69.12 -57.74 -76.84
N ALA A 782 68.58 -58.43 -75.82
CA ALA A 782 67.69 -59.58 -76.01
C ALA A 782 66.30 -59.18 -76.55
N VAL A 783 65.78 -58.01 -76.16
CA VAL A 783 64.42 -57.55 -76.54
C VAL A 783 64.34 -57.16 -78.03
N ILE A 784 65.39 -56.54 -78.57
CA ILE A 784 65.43 -56.06 -79.96
C ILE A 784 65.46 -57.23 -80.97
N LEU A 785 66.03 -58.38 -80.57
CA LEU A 785 66.13 -59.56 -81.44
C LEU A 785 64.82 -60.36 -81.56
N LEU A 786 63.87 -60.16 -80.64
CA LEU A 786 62.62 -60.95 -80.54
C LEU A 786 61.40 -60.27 -81.16
N SER A 787 61.47 -58.99 -81.55
CA SER A 787 60.32 -58.23 -82.05
C SER A 787 60.19 -58.16 -83.59
N GLN A 788 60.78 -59.11 -84.33
CA GLN A 788 60.70 -59.16 -85.81
C GLN A 788 60.13 -60.48 -86.39
N LEU A 789 59.63 -61.41 -85.58
CA LEU A 789 58.89 -62.58 -86.08
C LEU A 789 57.46 -62.64 -85.51
N GLY A 790 56.49 -62.92 -86.38
CA GLY A 790 55.10 -63.21 -86.02
C GLY A 790 54.20 -61.97 -85.93
N GLY A 791 53.30 -61.81 -86.91
CA GLY A 791 52.27 -60.77 -86.88
C GLY A 791 50.90 -61.26 -87.34
N ARG A 792 49.92 -60.35 -87.29
CA ARG A 792 48.58 -60.42 -87.91
C ARG A 792 47.50 -61.26 -87.16
N GLY A 793 46.41 -60.61 -86.71
CA GLY A 793 45.09 -61.28 -86.70
C GLY A 793 44.06 -60.99 -85.59
N LYS A 794 43.43 -59.79 -85.62
CA LYS A 794 41.98 -59.52 -85.40
C LYS A 794 41.22 -59.89 -84.09
N ASP A 795 40.37 -58.92 -83.70
CA ASP A 795 38.99 -59.00 -83.17
C ASP A 795 38.66 -60.02 -82.04
N THR A 796 38.23 -59.60 -80.84
CA THR A 796 36.87 -59.06 -80.61
C THR A 796 36.62 -58.51 -79.18
N ALA A 797 35.57 -57.68 -79.07
CA ALA A 797 34.67 -57.45 -77.91
C ALA A 797 35.20 -56.87 -76.56
N ALA A 798 34.63 -55.72 -76.18
CA ALA A 798 34.43 -55.31 -74.78
C ALA A 798 33.03 -55.76 -74.28
N PRO A 799 32.59 -55.33 -73.08
CA PRO A 799 31.69 -54.18 -73.09
C PRO A 799 31.95 -53.11 -72.01
N VAL A 800 31.28 -51.98 -72.17
CA VAL A 800 31.36 -50.77 -71.34
C VAL A 800 30.05 -50.58 -70.57
N ALA A 801 30.10 -49.93 -69.40
CA ALA A 801 28.94 -49.29 -68.77
C ALA A 801 29.15 -47.77 -68.73
N SER A 802 28.16 -47.03 -69.22
CA SER A 802 28.20 -45.58 -69.56
C SER A 802 27.14 -44.81 -68.75
N PRO A 803 26.98 -43.48 -68.92
CA PRO A 803 27.99 -42.41 -68.84
C PRO A 803 27.50 -41.21 -67.98
N SER A 804 28.29 -40.14 -67.89
CA SER A 804 27.77 -38.77 -67.64
C SER A 804 27.37 -38.11 -68.98
N PRO A 805 26.56 -37.04 -68.98
CA PRO A 805 27.18 -35.71 -68.96
C PRO A 805 26.38 -34.59 -68.22
N LEU A 806 27.11 -33.53 -67.83
CA LEU A 806 26.59 -32.17 -67.57
C LEU A 806 26.56 -31.37 -68.89
N PRO A 807 25.80 -30.26 -68.99
CA PRO A 807 26.46 -28.95 -68.86
C PRO A 807 25.57 -27.78 -68.34
N ALA A 808 26.24 -26.64 -68.06
CA ALA A 808 25.73 -25.25 -67.97
C ALA A 808 24.69 -24.89 -66.86
N VAL A 809 24.92 -23.92 -65.95
CA VAL A 809 25.09 -22.44 -66.13
C VAL A 809 23.74 -21.79 -66.51
N THR A 810 23.11 -20.85 -65.76
CA THR A 810 23.59 -19.81 -64.80
C THR A 810 22.49 -19.46 -63.77
N GLY A 811 22.78 -18.68 -62.71
CA GLY A 811 21.80 -17.68 -62.18
C GLY A 811 21.40 -17.73 -60.69
N GLN A 812 22.06 -16.88 -59.89
CA GLN A 812 21.61 -16.12 -58.70
C GLN A 812 20.36 -16.52 -57.83
N ALA A 813 20.61 -16.42 -56.51
CA ALA A 813 19.75 -15.86 -55.43
C ALA A 813 18.78 -16.73 -54.59
N ALA A 814 18.62 -16.28 -53.33
CA ALA A 814 17.55 -16.52 -52.35
C ALA A 814 17.39 -17.91 -51.65
N VAL A 815 17.98 -18.00 -50.46
CA VAL A 815 17.33 -18.31 -49.15
C VAL A 815 16.30 -19.47 -49.04
N ALA A 816 16.74 -20.50 -48.29
CA ALA A 816 16.02 -21.37 -47.34
C ALA A 816 14.83 -22.27 -47.77
N ALA A 817 15.03 -23.58 -47.48
CA ALA A 817 14.05 -24.61 -47.06
C ALA A 817 12.82 -24.91 -47.95
N PRO A 818 12.53 -26.21 -48.19
CA PRO A 818 11.62 -26.88 -47.24
C PRO A 818 11.94 -28.36 -46.95
N VAL A 819 11.41 -28.87 -45.84
CA VAL A 819 11.07 -30.29 -45.67
C VAL A 819 9.54 -30.39 -45.74
N SER A 820 9.03 -31.44 -46.38
CA SER A 820 7.59 -31.61 -46.63
C SER A 820 7.07 -32.97 -46.19
N VAL A 821 5.82 -32.98 -45.71
CA VAL A 821 4.69 -33.88 -46.08
C VAL A 821 3.62 -33.73 -44.97
N ARG A 822 2.44 -33.13 -45.21
CA ARG A 822 1.19 -33.67 -45.85
C ARG A 822 0.58 -34.84 -45.05
N LEU A 823 -0.73 -35.03 -44.89
CA LEU A 823 -1.99 -34.41 -45.37
C LEU A 823 -2.83 -33.96 -44.13
N ILE A 824 -4.07 -33.42 -44.16
CA ILE A 824 -5.10 -33.07 -45.17
C ILE A 824 -5.78 -31.75 -44.65
N GLY A 825 -6.65 -30.95 -45.28
CA GLY A 825 -7.82 -31.15 -46.16
C GLY A 825 -9.14 -31.00 -45.36
N GLY A 826 -10.08 -30.10 -45.69
CA GLY A 826 -10.10 -29.08 -46.74
C GLY A 826 -11.35 -28.18 -46.66
N ASP A 827 -11.35 -27.18 -47.54
CA ASP A 827 -12.45 -26.28 -47.98
C ASP A 827 -13.22 -25.33 -47.04
N ALA A 828 -13.23 -24.08 -47.52
CA ALA A 828 -14.36 -23.15 -47.64
C ALA A 828 -15.13 -22.63 -46.40
N GLY A 829 -14.94 -21.32 -46.15
CA GLY A 829 -15.92 -20.39 -46.71
C GLY A 829 -16.63 -19.42 -45.76
N THR A 830 -16.12 -18.18 -45.67
CA THR A 830 -16.86 -16.89 -45.55
C THR A 830 -18.02 -16.76 -44.54
N GLY A 831 -18.01 -15.73 -43.66
CA GLY A 831 -19.25 -15.42 -42.90
C GLY A 831 -19.39 -14.15 -42.05
N GLY A 832 -18.33 -13.47 -41.60
CA GLY A 832 -18.46 -12.21 -40.83
C GLY A 832 -19.18 -12.33 -39.46
N GLY A 833 -19.65 -11.20 -38.90
CA GLY A 833 -20.57 -11.21 -37.74
C GLY A 833 -20.02 -10.70 -36.39
N ARG A 834 -20.05 -9.37 -36.21
CA ARG A 834 -19.84 -8.62 -34.95
C ARG A 834 -20.56 -9.16 -33.68
N ARG A 835 -19.94 -8.86 -32.52
CA ARG A 835 -20.50 -8.61 -31.15
C ARG A 835 -20.96 -9.81 -30.29
N GLY A 836 -20.63 -9.72 -29.00
CA GLY A 836 -21.30 -10.42 -27.89
C GLY A 836 -20.32 -11.01 -26.88
N GLY A 837 -20.15 -10.37 -25.71
CA GLY A 837 -19.17 -10.71 -24.69
C GLY A 837 -18.48 -9.46 -24.17
#